data_AF-A0A8B8BWM1-F1
#
_entry.id   AF-A0A8B8BWM1-F1
#
_cell.length_a   1.000
_cell.length_b   1.000
_cell.length_c   1.000
_cell.angle_alpha   90.00
_cell.angle_beta   90.00
_cell.angle_gamma   90.00
#
_symmetry.space_group_name_H-M   'P 1'
#
loop_
_entity.id
_entity.type
_entity.pdbx_description
1 polymer ?
#
loop_
_entity_poly.entity_id
_entity_poly.type
_entity_poly.pdbx_seq_one_letter_code
_entity_poly.pdbx_strand_id
1 'polypeptide(L)'
;MRFCIYVFIVSSFVTPSLQYENLAFGKPVTVSKRYNTKNFNSSFAVDGDVSTDLLKCSLTASGEKEAWLTVDLREVKNIASISFLHGGFGLKAMPMDPDKTEIYPVLSGNGTVQHSWNLDKNYTVCTSVFGYEDSKVVCLNWGYLPDTLIRYTVPLERNLAYSRKYYNCIGNETVLDECKSGTLNSACANQQEKQVGISCERGDTLAGFSVYVSDTPHWKSGTLCYQHDINEPVNNNVSIDCFTTGRYVTIHNSRNGSLHSTLSSFAYINICEVNVTGCDIGHYGDECLECPSHCTNNTCQMQVGHCFDCEDGYTGPMCEKVCPTGRYGVNCSFRCGNCLDEKSCHHINGTCISGCSPGWKGEWCDQNCDLGYFGFECNSNCKIPNCVNSTSCDPISGHCTSGCFSNFSGPFCQDCAPTYYGNQCNISCSDHCQSKLCNQTTGYCFSCIDTRSGVFCENEIPISQPAVAAEDIPLTVIGAIIAVFVLVLLVLFLVCLMVRRKRRLDTKNEDAIGLAPTETPVSERKTNLYLEQTPDEENEETTSTAVYNVSYVTNSADPRYSDQEDTESEAESVNESSLENLSSVVLLSENLGDIPIPELHDYILRKHRNTEEGFRAEFKALPEGDISRCTIGGQEKNTLRNRFRNTLPYDHSRVVLTDPGGEDYINANYIPNVQGDISYIACQGPKPTTVKDFWRMIWQEKIHTVVMLTRTIEGDKRKCEQYWPSLGRTIISGKIDITTVDETNYAFFTIRKLKVTNSQESKAEIRHLHHFHFTGWPDHGVPPTSQLLSFYFQVREQLNVEGTNYPLVVHCSAGVGRTGTFIAIDALAQNGVNTGTVNVTKYVSRLRRERMHMIQTVGQYITVYKCLDEYFNFPRHVISKETLLKNSVSHGFLQEEYKEMNSFLRNVREYEACNTKQETNDDSNPLIIAEYPSMWLEDGFLVSRHPLSAELDQHLSILSDVVPSSVIVLDADQSTAEEWIPERKDLVIGRYVVKKTKSRVVSVNRRMSTIGVTIQHRDDEEVEFRVIEPVASQDSDYSNITHLSDILDIFTSLTLQRDNPVFILNNENSVEVLTTVIVINALQQLWHDGETDICFLARYLQIIQDTEPLSLDDYVECYRLVSKFANRSPVLNKEQTEENVYAN
;
A
#
# COMPACT_ATOMS: atom_id res chain seq x y z
N MET A 1 -21.43 -73.45 -15.30
CA MET A 1 -22.88 -73.28 -15.58
C MET A 1 -23.06 -71.82 -16.00
N ARG A 2 -23.59 -71.49 -17.19
CA ARG A 2 -25.04 -71.43 -17.52
C ARG A 2 -25.78 -70.44 -16.61
N PHE A 3 -26.45 -69.38 -17.06
CA PHE A 3 -26.83 -68.94 -18.42
C PHE A 3 -26.99 -67.40 -18.52
N CYS A 4 -27.16 -66.90 -19.74
CA CYS A 4 -27.33 -65.51 -20.18
C CYS A 4 -28.42 -64.68 -19.46
N ILE A 5 -28.30 -63.34 -19.55
CA ILE A 5 -29.23 -62.49 -20.33
C ILE A 5 -28.41 -61.43 -21.08
N TYR A 6 -28.74 -61.22 -22.37
CA TYR A 6 -28.20 -60.18 -23.24
C TYR A 6 -29.22 -59.03 -23.29
N VAL A 7 -28.80 -57.79 -23.09
CA VAL A 7 -29.47 -56.61 -23.66
C VAL A 7 -28.38 -55.70 -24.22
N PHE A 8 -28.35 -55.59 -25.55
CA PHE A 8 -27.57 -54.59 -26.26
C PHE A 8 -28.49 -53.42 -26.58
N ILE A 9 -28.14 -52.21 -26.13
CA ILE A 9 -28.42 -50.99 -26.88
C ILE A 9 -27.07 -50.30 -27.07
N VAL A 10 -26.74 -49.99 -28.32
CA VAL A 10 -25.53 -49.29 -28.70
C VAL A 10 -25.76 -47.79 -28.50
N SER A 11 -24.99 -47.17 -27.61
CA SER A 11 -24.83 -45.72 -27.57
C SER A 11 -23.42 -45.38 -27.10
N SER A 12 -22.52 -45.26 -28.08
CA SER A 12 -21.37 -44.34 -28.08
C SER A 12 -20.64 -44.10 -26.76
N PHE A 13 -19.89 -45.09 -26.27
CA PHE A 13 -18.67 -44.80 -25.50
C PHE A 13 -17.56 -44.37 -26.48
N VAL A 14 -17.74 -43.17 -27.05
CA VAL A 14 -16.58 -42.30 -27.27
C VAL A 14 -16.21 -41.85 -25.87
N THR A 15 -15.06 -42.27 -25.37
CA THR A 15 -14.40 -41.52 -24.30
C THR A 15 -14.05 -40.16 -24.90
N PRO A 16 -14.65 -39.03 -24.46
CA PRO A 16 -13.93 -37.79 -24.61
C PRO A 16 -12.73 -37.93 -23.68
N SER A 17 -11.53 -38.07 -24.26
CA SER A 17 -10.42 -37.36 -23.63
C SER A 17 -10.90 -35.91 -23.54
N LEU A 18 -11.19 -35.41 -22.33
CA LEU A 18 -11.36 -33.98 -22.14
C LEU A 18 -10.01 -33.35 -22.43
N GLN A 19 -9.77 -33.05 -23.71
CA GLN A 19 -8.81 -32.04 -24.09
C GLN A 19 -9.34 -30.75 -23.48
N TYR A 20 -8.55 -30.16 -22.58
CA TYR A 20 -8.79 -28.86 -21.96
C TYR A 20 -9.37 -27.90 -23.00
N GLU A 21 -10.62 -27.48 -22.80
CA GLU A 21 -11.24 -26.51 -23.68
C GLU A 21 -10.56 -25.17 -23.42
N ASN A 22 -9.80 -24.68 -24.40
CA ASN A 22 -9.13 -23.38 -24.31
C ASN A 22 -10.21 -22.32 -24.03
N LEU A 23 -10.21 -21.74 -22.83
CA LEU A 23 -11.21 -20.76 -22.41
C LEU A 23 -11.15 -19.47 -23.24
N ALA A 24 -10.04 -19.21 -23.93
CA ALA A 24 -9.89 -18.10 -24.86
C ALA A 24 -10.42 -18.41 -26.28
N PHE A 25 -10.65 -19.67 -26.65
CA PHE A 25 -11.03 -20.07 -28.00
C PHE A 25 -12.30 -19.37 -28.50
N GLY A 26 -12.20 -18.69 -29.65
CA GLY A 26 -13.29 -17.93 -30.27
C GLY A 26 -13.79 -16.73 -29.45
N LYS A 27 -13.08 -16.29 -28.40
CA LYS A 27 -13.48 -15.16 -27.56
C LYS A 27 -13.14 -13.81 -28.23
N PRO A 28 -13.77 -12.69 -27.81
CA PRO A 28 -13.39 -11.37 -28.29
C PRO A 28 -11.97 -10.99 -27.84
N VAL A 29 -11.17 -10.46 -28.78
CA VAL A 29 -9.82 -9.95 -28.53
C VAL A 29 -9.74 -8.47 -28.90
N THR A 30 -9.39 -7.63 -27.94
CA THR A 30 -9.05 -6.21 -28.13
C THR A 30 -7.54 -6.00 -28.06
N VAL A 31 -7.02 -4.98 -28.74
CA VAL A 31 -5.57 -4.65 -28.79
C VAL A 31 -5.39 -3.14 -28.74
N SER A 32 -4.22 -2.68 -28.28
CA SER A 32 -3.92 -1.25 -28.08
C SER A 32 -3.89 -0.40 -29.35
N LYS A 33 -3.36 -0.92 -30.47
CA LYS A 33 -3.25 -0.23 -31.76
C LYS A 33 -3.10 -1.26 -32.89
N ARG A 34 -3.82 -1.09 -34.01
CA ARG A 34 -3.79 -2.03 -35.15
C ARG A 34 -2.83 -1.57 -36.24
N TYR A 35 -2.19 -2.51 -36.94
CA TYR A 35 -1.40 -2.19 -38.13
C TYR A 35 -2.24 -2.38 -39.39
N ASN A 36 -2.23 -1.39 -40.29
CA ASN A 36 -2.94 -1.44 -41.58
C ASN A 36 -2.22 -2.35 -42.60
N THR A 37 -2.08 -3.64 -42.27
CA THR A 37 -1.91 -4.69 -43.29
C THR A 37 -3.30 -5.20 -43.65
N LYS A 38 -3.55 -5.43 -44.95
CA LYS A 38 -4.86 -5.86 -45.47
C LYS A 38 -5.41 -7.20 -44.91
N ASN A 39 -4.61 -7.90 -44.11
CA ASN A 39 -4.91 -9.24 -43.59
C ASN A 39 -4.82 -9.34 -42.04
N PHE A 40 -4.60 -8.24 -41.31
CA PHE A 40 -4.50 -8.30 -39.84
C PHE A 40 -5.87 -8.50 -39.18
N ASN A 41 -5.97 -9.48 -38.27
CA ASN A 41 -7.15 -9.71 -37.45
C ASN A 41 -6.75 -10.27 -36.07
N SER A 42 -7.10 -9.57 -34.99
CA SER A 42 -6.78 -9.99 -33.62
C SER A 42 -7.50 -11.27 -33.18
N SER A 43 -8.56 -11.69 -33.87
CA SER A 43 -9.22 -12.97 -33.56
C SER A 43 -8.37 -14.19 -33.92
N PHE A 44 -7.31 -14.04 -34.73
CA PHE A 44 -6.38 -15.14 -35.00
C PHE A 44 -5.57 -15.55 -33.77
N ALA A 45 -5.43 -14.67 -32.77
CA ALA A 45 -4.77 -15.02 -31.51
C ALA A 45 -5.61 -15.98 -30.62
N VAL A 46 -6.79 -16.41 -31.07
CA VAL A 46 -7.71 -17.28 -30.32
C VAL A 46 -8.54 -18.19 -31.24
N ASP A 47 -8.08 -18.42 -32.47
CA ASP A 47 -8.82 -19.25 -33.44
C ASP A 47 -8.45 -20.74 -33.39
N GLY A 48 -7.45 -21.11 -32.58
CA GLY A 48 -6.96 -22.47 -32.41
C GLY A 48 -6.11 -23.01 -33.56
N ASP A 49 -5.79 -22.20 -34.58
CA ASP A 49 -4.95 -22.62 -35.71
C ASP A 49 -3.46 -22.48 -35.40
N VAL A 50 -2.92 -23.44 -34.64
CA VAL A 50 -1.48 -23.55 -34.38
C VAL A 50 -0.64 -23.86 -35.64
N SER A 51 -1.24 -24.03 -36.82
CA SER A 51 -0.54 -24.25 -38.10
C SER A 51 -0.16 -22.96 -38.84
N THR A 52 -0.44 -21.80 -38.24
CA THR A 52 -0.17 -20.48 -38.83
C THR A 52 1.31 -20.25 -39.11
N ASP A 53 1.62 -20.16 -40.41
CA ASP A 53 2.79 -19.46 -40.96
C ASP A 53 3.01 -18.13 -40.23
N LEU A 54 4.26 -17.82 -39.83
CA LEU A 54 4.62 -16.70 -38.94
C LEU A 54 4.15 -15.32 -39.45
N LEU A 55 3.78 -15.24 -40.73
CA LEU A 55 3.16 -14.11 -41.42
C LEU A 55 1.69 -13.85 -41.05
N LYS A 56 1.05 -14.68 -40.21
CA LYS A 56 -0.37 -14.58 -39.83
C LYS A 56 -0.65 -14.22 -38.36
N CYS A 57 0.38 -14.19 -37.51
CA CYS A 57 0.20 -13.92 -36.07
C CYS A 57 -0.39 -12.52 -35.81
N SER A 58 -1.06 -12.35 -34.67
CA SER A 58 -1.59 -11.05 -34.23
C SER A 58 -0.45 -10.15 -33.75
N LEU A 59 0.10 -9.38 -34.69
CA LEU A 59 1.09 -8.32 -34.48
C LEU A 59 0.43 -6.98 -34.10
N THR A 60 0.69 -6.46 -32.90
CA THR A 60 0.39 -5.06 -32.54
C THR A 60 1.37 -4.11 -33.24
N ALA A 61 0.94 -2.87 -33.48
CA ALA A 61 1.68 -1.95 -34.33
C ALA A 61 3.10 -1.58 -33.83
N SER A 62 4.04 -1.38 -34.75
CA SER A 62 5.35 -0.75 -34.49
C SER A 62 5.19 0.76 -34.25
N GLY A 63 5.95 1.33 -33.32
CA GLY A 63 6.08 2.78 -33.15
C GLY A 63 5.61 3.34 -31.81
N GLU A 64 5.12 2.49 -30.89
CA GLU A 64 4.65 2.88 -29.56
C GLU A 64 5.57 2.40 -28.44
N LYS A 65 5.55 3.10 -27.29
CA LYS A 65 6.21 2.63 -26.06
C LYS A 65 5.36 1.68 -25.21
N GLU A 66 4.05 1.56 -25.45
CA GLU A 66 3.19 0.56 -24.80
C GLU A 66 2.35 -0.21 -25.82
N ALA A 67 2.21 -1.52 -25.62
CA ALA A 67 1.36 -2.40 -26.42
C ALA A 67 0.58 -3.36 -25.51
N TRP A 68 -0.67 -3.68 -25.82
CA TRP A 68 -1.44 -4.70 -25.11
C TRP A 68 -2.40 -5.48 -26.02
N LEU A 69 -2.72 -6.72 -25.60
CA LEU A 69 -3.72 -7.61 -26.17
C LEU A 69 -4.56 -8.19 -25.02
N THR A 70 -5.89 -8.04 -25.09
CA THR A 70 -6.84 -8.45 -24.05
C THR A 70 -7.88 -9.43 -24.61
N VAL A 71 -8.11 -10.54 -23.92
CA VAL A 71 -9.15 -11.55 -24.22
C VAL A 71 -10.30 -11.44 -23.21
N ASP A 72 -11.56 -11.34 -23.68
CA ASP A 72 -12.77 -11.39 -22.85
C ASP A 72 -13.33 -12.82 -22.77
N LEU A 73 -13.11 -13.53 -21.65
CA LEU A 73 -13.62 -14.89 -21.42
C LEU A 73 -15.16 -14.96 -21.34
N ARG A 74 -15.84 -13.80 -21.31
CA ARG A 74 -17.28 -13.53 -21.11
C ARG A 74 -17.79 -13.61 -19.68
N GLU A 75 -17.19 -14.47 -18.87
CA GLU A 75 -17.56 -14.72 -17.47
C GLU A 75 -16.29 -14.81 -16.62
N VAL A 76 -16.43 -14.64 -15.30
CA VAL A 76 -15.34 -14.87 -14.36
C VAL A 76 -15.06 -16.37 -14.29
N LYS A 77 -13.81 -16.78 -14.53
CA LYS A 77 -13.33 -18.17 -14.45
C LYS A 77 -12.22 -18.28 -13.41
N ASN A 78 -12.02 -19.49 -12.87
CA ASN A 78 -10.87 -19.83 -12.03
C ASN A 78 -9.70 -20.19 -12.96
N ILE A 79 -8.78 -19.26 -13.19
CA ILE A 79 -7.70 -19.43 -14.17
C ILE A 79 -6.60 -20.32 -13.59
N ALA A 80 -6.08 -21.23 -14.41
CA ALA A 80 -4.97 -22.12 -14.09
C ALA A 80 -3.69 -21.63 -14.75
N SER A 81 -3.67 -21.65 -16.07
CA SER A 81 -2.53 -21.16 -16.84
C SER A 81 -2.96 -20.30 -18.01
N ILE A 82 -2.09 -19.35 -18.33
CA ILE A 82 -2.16 -18.53 -19.53
C ILE A 82 -0.92 -18.90 -20.32
N SER A 83 -1.12 -19.57 -21.45
CA SER A 83 -0.05 -19.91 -22.38
C SER A 83 -0.28 -19.21 -23.70
N PHE A 84 0.79 -18.85 -24.41
CA PHE A 84 0.67 -18.24 -25.72
C PHE A 84 1.89 -18.51 -26.60
N LEU A 85 1.63 -18.62 -27.90
CA LEU A 85 2.65 -18.78 -28.93
C LEU A 85 3.12 -17.39 -29.39
N HIS A 86 4.43 -17.13 -29.23
CA HIS A 86 5.09 -15.91 -29.68
C HIS A 86 5.82 -16.14 -31.01
N GLY A 87 5.50 -15.32 -32.02
CA GLY A 87 6.19 -15.30 -33.30
C GLY A 87 7.51 -14.52 -33.25
N GLY A 88 8.56 -15.12 -32.70
CA GLY A 88 9.91 -14.52 -32.74
C GLY A 88 10.48 -14.47 -34.16
N PHE A 89 11.05 -13.32 -34.56
CA PHE A 89 11.82 -13.19 -35.82
C PHE A 89 13.20 -13.86 -35.71
N GLY A 90 13.21 -15.17 -35.44
CA GLY A 90 14.42 -15.94 -35.16
C GLY A 90 14.26 -17.41 -35.53
N LEU A 91 14.69 -17.77 -36.75
CA LEU A 91 14.76 -19.16 -37.18
C LEU A 91 15.74 -19.97 -36.32
N LYS A 92 15.21 -20.77 -35.39
CA LYS A 92 15.73 -22.11 -35.10
C LYS A 92 14.61 -23.12 -35.20
N ALA A 93 14.75 -24.03 -36.15
CA ALA A 93 13.76 -25.06 -36.43
C ALA A 93 13.48 -25.93 -35.20
N MET A 94 12.19 -26.22 -34.96
CA MET A 94 11.87 -27.51 -34.34
C MET A 94 12.27 -28.63 -35.32
N PRO A 95 12.77 -29.77 -34.82
CA PRO A 95 13.16 -30.89 -35.69
C PRO A 95 11.91 -31.43 -36.40
N MET A 96 11.90 -31.34 -37.74
CA MET A 96 10.83 -31.93 -38.54
C MET A 96 10.84 -33.45 -38.43
N ASP A 97 9.68 -34.03 -38.15
CA ASP A 97 9.40 -35.46 -38.29
C ASP A 97 9.62 -35.88 -39.75
N PRO A 98 10.57 -36.78 -40.05
CA PRO A 98 10.93 -37.12 -41.44
C PRO A 98 9.86 -37.93 -42.18
N ASP A 99 8.84 -38.46 -41.50
CA ASP A 99 7.90 -39.42 -42.06
C ASP A 99 6.59 -38.80 -42.64
N LYS A 100 6.43 -37.47 -42.62
CA LYS A 100 5.10 -36.83 -42.80
C LYS A 100 4.92 -35.69 -43.82
N THR A 101 5.85 -35.44 -44.74
CA THR A 101 5.66 -34.41 -45.79
C THR A 101 5.95 -34.89 -47.21
N GLU A 102 4.88 -35.03 -48.01
CA GLU A 102 4.98 -35.03 -49.47
C GLU A 102 5.43 -33.64 -49.96
N ILE A 103 6.39 -33.62 -50.87
CA ILE A 103 7.08 -32.39 -51.30
C ILE A 103 6.29 -31.69 -52.42
N TYR A 104 5.91 -30.43 -52.20
CA TYR A 104 5.53 -29.50 -53.27
C TYR A 104 6.70 -28.55 -53.60
N PRO A 105 7.22 -28.55 -54.84
CA PRO A 105 8.30 -27.65 -55.24
C PRO A 105 7.75 -26.27 -55.64
N VAL A 106 8.20 -25.22 -54.94
CA VAL A 106 8.04 -23.83 -55.41
C VAL A 106 9.34 -23.40 -56.11
N LEU A 107 9.23 -23.00 -57.38
CA LEU A 107 10.34 -22.53 -58.20
C LEU A 107 10.90 -21.21 -57.67
N SER A 108 12.09 -21.24 -57.08
CA SER A 108 12.96 -20.07 -56.95
C SER A 108 14.01 -20.12 -58.07
N GLY A 109 13.82 -19.30 -59.09
CA GLY A 109 14.95 -18.65 -59.74
C GLY A 109 15.34 -17.45 -58.86
N ASN A 110 16.49 -17.41 -58.20
CA ASN A 110 17.53 -18.44 -58.07
C ASN A 110 18.37 -18.08 -56.79
N GLY A 111 18.19 -18.79 -55.66
CA GLY A 111 18.64 -18.41 -54.29
C GLY A 111 20.15 -18.30 -53.86
N THR A 112 20.74 -19.32 -53.22
CA THR A 112 21.93 -19.15 -52.31
C THR A 112 22.82 -20.40 -52.18
N VAL A 113 24.09 -20.22 -51.77
CA VAL A 113 24.91 -21.18 -51.00
C VAL A 113 25.75 -20.39 -49.94
N GLN A 114 26.26 -21.07 -48.89
CA GLN A 114 27.16 -20.57 -47.81
C GLN A 114 28.52 -21.30 -47.86
N HIS A 115 29.55 -20.80 -47.18
CA HIS A 115 30.79 -21.54 -46.92
C HIS A 115 31.05 -21.89 -45.46
N SER A 116 31.15 -23.19 -45.20
CA SER A 116 31.96 -23.76 -44.12
C SER A 116 33.30 -24.23 -44.68
N TRP A 117 34.30 -24.38 -43.82
CA TRP A 117 35.54 -25.11 -44.13
C TRP A 117 35.59 -26.40 -43.32
N ASN A 118 35.91 -27.51 -43.99
CA ASN A 118 36.10 -28.83 -43.40
C ASN A 118 37.51 -29.33 -43.74
N LEU A 119 38.29 -29.69 -42.73
CA LEU A 119 39.72 -30.01 -42.85
C LEU A 119 40.00 -31.34 -43.56
N ASP A 120 39.02 -32.23 -43.76
CA ASP A 120 39.25 -33.56 -44.32
C ASP A 120 39.04 -33.70 -45.84
N LYS A 121 38.46 -32.70 -46.54
CA LYS A 121 38.05 -32.86 -47.97
C LYS A 121 38.40 -31.76 -48.98
N ASN A 122 39.11 -30.70 -48.56
CA ASN A 122 39.97 -29.89 -49.42
C ASN A 122 39.33 -29.20 -50.67
N TYR A 123 38.29 -28.37 -50.50
CA TYR A 123 37.84 -27.38 -51.51
C TYR A 123 36.99 -26.22 -50.92
N THR A 124 36.83 -25.14 -51.71
CA THR A 124 36.14 -23.87 -51.38
C THR A 124 35.38 -23.33 -52.60
N VAL A 125 34.33 -22.52 -52.41
CA VAL A 125 33.51 -21.89 -53.47
C VAL A 125 33.19 -20.43 -53.11
N CYS A 126 32.92 -19.59 -54.12
CA CYS A 126 32.57 -18.16 -53.97
C CYS A 126 31.34 -17.81 -54.84
N THR A 127 30.69 -16.68 -54.57
CA THR A 127 29.94 -15.89 -55.59
C THR A 127 30.47 -14.45 -55.57
N SER A 128 30.41 -13.71 -56.66
CA SER A 128 29.45 -13.78 -57.75
C SER A 128 30.10 -13.32 -59.05
N VAL A 129 29.51 -13.68 -60.19
CA VAL A 129 29.79 -13.00 -61.47
C VAL A 129 28.48 -12.79 -62.24
N PHE A 130 28.06 -11.53 -62.26
CA PHE A 130 27.25 -10.80 -63.26
C PHE A 130 26.41 -11.56 -64.30
N GLY A 131 25.16 -11.12 -64.49
CA GLY A 131 24.58 -11.05 -65.84
C GLY A 131 23.06 -11.18 -66.00
N TYR A 132 22.28 -10.25 -65.43
CA TYR A 132 20.81 -10.16 -65.56
C TYR A 132 19.98 -11.31 -64.93
N GLU A 133 18.75 -10.94 -64.54
CA GLU A 133 17.65 -11.80 -64.05
C GLU A 133 18.03 -12.79 -62.93
N ASP A 134 17.87 -12.28 -61.72
CA ASP A 134 17.32 -13.03 -60.59
C ASP A 134 18.20 -14.14 -59.97
N SER A 135 19.33 -13.68 -59.42
CA SER A 135 20.04 -14.16 -58.21
C SER A 135 20.99 -15.41 -58.29
N LYS A 136 22.05 -15.44 -57.44
CA LYS A 136 22.53 -16.56 -56.57
C LYS A 136 23.78 -16.15 -55.71
N VAL A 137 23.86 -16.60 -54.44
CA VAL A 137 24.86 -16.20 -53.38
C VAL A 137 25.94 -17.29 -53.05
N VAL A 138 26.96 -17.03 -52.18
CA VAL A 138 28.43 -17.38 -52.25
C VAL A 138 29.36 -16.33 -51.57
N CYS A 139 29.71 -16.53 -50.30
CA CYS A 139 30.64 -15.81 -49.41
C CYS A 139 31.94 -15.19 -49.96
N LEU A 140 32.41 -14.19 -49.19
CA LEU A 140 33.79 -13.66 -49.15
C LEU A 140 34.73 -14.58 -48.34
N ASN A 141 36.03 -14.60 -48.64
CA ASN A 141 37.07 -13.78 -47.93
C ASN A 141 38.49 -14.40 -48.00
N TRP A 142 39.51 -13.60 -48.34
CA TRP A 142 40.92 -13.57 -47.83
C TRP A 142 41.96 -13.14 -48.89
N GLY A 143 42.71 -12.08 -48.57
CA GLY A 143 44.16 -11.99 -48.82
C GLY A 143 44.70 -11.53 -50.18
N TYR A 144 45.69 -10.62 -50.11
CA TYR A 144 46.64 -10.21 -51.16
C TYR A 144 46.12 -9.51 -52.43
N LEU A 145 46.50 -8.23 -52.56
CA LEU A 145 46.67 -7.53 -53.84
C LEU A 145 48.14 -7.62 -54.28
N PRO A 146 48.42 -8.08 -55.50
CA PRO A 146 49.64 -7.75 -56.22
C PRO A 146 49.38 -6.87 -57.45
N ASP A 147 50.23 -5.85 -57.60
CA ASP A 147 50.69 -5.26 -58.87
C ASP A 147 49.66 -4.82 -59.93
N THR A 148 48.98 -3.70 -59.68
CA THR A 148 49.34 -2.44 -60.39
C THR A 148 48.67 -1.20 -59.77
N LEU A 149 49.44 -0.11 -59.65
CA LEU A 149 48.97 1.17 -59.09
C LEU A 149 48.20 2.00 -60.13
N ILE A 150 47.11 2.63 -59.70
CA ILE A 150 46.80 4.01 -60.09
C ILE A 150 46.63 4.82 -58.80
N ARG A 151 47.49 5.81 -58.59
CA ARG A 151 47.45 6.70 -57.43
C ARG A 151 46.55 7.89 -57.72
N TYR A 152 45.69 8.25 -56.76
CA TYR A 152 45.49 9.65 -56.41
C TYR A 152 45.61 9.82 -54.89
N THR A 153 46.19 10.95 -54.50
CA THR A 153 46.78 11.15 -53.17
C THR A 153 45.77 11.72 -52.18
N VAL A 154 45.64 11.13 -51.00
CA VAL A 154 44.97 11.73 -49.83
C VAL A 154 46.01 11.91 -48.71
N PRO A 155 46.08 13.07 -48.05
CA PRO A 155 47.01 13.28 -46.93
C PRO A 155 46.71 12.36 -45.74
N LEU A 156 47.78 11.92 -45.07
CA LEU A 156 47.74 11.09 -43.87
C LEU A 156 47.61 11.92 -42.58
N GLU A 157 47.39 11.18 -41.48
CA GLU A 157 47.52 11.55 -40.06
C GLU A 157 46.28 12.19 -39.41
N ARG A 158 45.87 11.82 -38.18
CA ARG A 158 46.59 11.00 -37.17
C ARG A 158 45.63 10.21 -36.24
N ASN A 159 46.13 9.10 -35.69
CA ASN A 159 45.40 8.20 -34.79
C ASN A 159 44.94 8.84 -33.47
N LEU A 160 43.81 8.35 -32.95
CA LEU A 160 43.67 8.01 -31.52
C LEU A 160 42.79 6.76 -31.40
N ALA A 161 43.27 5.75 -30.68
CA ALA A 161 42.52 4.52 -30.45
C ALA A 161 41.71 4.62 -29.16
N TYR A 162 40.44 4.21 -29.19
CA TYR A 162 39.71 3.87 -27.96
C TYR A 162 38.78 2.67 -28.12
N SER A 163 38.92 1.77 -27.14
CA SER A 163 37.85 0.95 -26.54
C SER A 163 37.17 -0.16 -27.35
N ARG A 164 37.32 -1.39 -26.82
CA ARG A 164 36.29 -2.43 -26.91
C ARG A 164 35.07 -2.01 -26.08
N LYS A 165 34.08 -1.36 -26.69
CA LYS A 165 32.69 -1.26 -26.20
C LYS A 165 31.77 -0.93 -27.38
N TYR A 166 30.49 -1.28 -27.27
CA TYR A 166 29.41 -1.09 -28.26
C TYR A 166 29.44 -1.99 -29.51
N TYR A 167 28.99 -3.23 -29.31
CA TYR A 167 28.07 -3.88 -30.24
C TYR A 167 26.80 -4.27 -29.46
N ASN A 168 26.02 -3.26 -29.10
CA ASN A 168 24.64 -3.42 -28.66
C ASN A 168 23.75 -2.80 -29.75
N CYS A 169 22.58 -3.39 -29.98
CA CYS A 169 21.70 -3.18 -31.13
C CYS A 169 21.53 -1.72 -31.58
N ILE A 170 22.28 -1.35 -32.63
CA ILE A 170 21.79 -0.37 -33.60
C ILE A 170 20.75 -1.13 -34.44
N GLY A 171 19.49 -1.04 -34.02
CA GLY A 171 18.37 -1.25 -34.92
C GLY A 171 18.50 -0.23 -36.03
N ASN A 172 19.01 -0.64 -37.18
CA ASN A 172 19.20 0.23 -38.34
C ASN A 172 17.84 0.44 -39.04
N GLU A 173 16.91 1.08 -38.33
CA GLU A 173 15.76 1.74 -38.96
C GLU A 173 16.33 2.88 -39.80
N THR A 174 16.63 2.53 -41.06
CA THR A 174 17.13 3.47 -42.06
C THR A 174 16.02 4.46 -42.38
N VAL A 175 16.04 5.58 -41.66
CA VAL A 175 15.41 6.81 -42.13
C VAL A 175 16.00 7.09 -43.51
N LEU A 176 15.12 7.15 -44.50
CA LEU A 176 15.45 7.15 -45.93
C LEU A 176 15.91 8.52 -46.44
N ASP A 177 16.63 9.29 -45.61
CA ASP A 177 16.86 10.73 -45.82
C ASP A 177 18.13 11.08 -46.62
N GLU A 178 19.05 10.15 -46.89
CA GLU A 178 20.29 10.48 -47.63
C GLU A 178 20.13 10.61 -49.17
N CYS A 179 18.99 10.27 -49.79
CA CYS A 179 18.70 10.65 -51.19
C CYS A 179 18.09 12.08 -51.33
N LYS A 180 18.04 12.91 -50.27
CA LYS A 180 17.44 14.27 -50.29
C LYS A 180 18.43 15.45 -50.42
N SER A 181 19.70 15.24 -50.76
CA SER A 181 20.57 16.34 -51.20
C SER A 181 20.75 16.34 -52.72
N GLY A 182 20.58 17.52 -53.35
CA GLY A 182 20.51 17.65 -54.80
C GLY A 182 21.86 17.48 -55.49
N THR A 183 22.28 16.24 -55.75
CA THR A 183 23.19 15.93 -56.87
C THR A 183 23.02 14.47 -57.32
N LEU A 184 22.74 14.28 -58.61
CA LEU A 184 22.54 12.96 -59.22
C LEU A 184 23.86 12.15 -59.26
N ASN A 185 24.04 11.26 -58.28
CA ASN A 185 24.89 10.08 -58.43
C ASN A 185 24.01 8.85 -58.69
N SER A 186 24.53 7.90 -59.47
CA SER A 186 23.79 6.75 -60.04
C SER A 186 23.38 5.65 -59.04
N ALA A 187 23.26 5.98 -57.75
CA ALA A 187 22.95 5.04 -56.66
C ALA A 187 21.44 4.90 -56.37
N CYS A 188 20.64 5.97 -56.42
CA CYS A 188 19.20 5.90 -56.10
C CYS A 188 18.33 5.38 -57.29
N ALA A 189 18.91 4.87 -58.38
CA ALA A 189 18.22 4.71 -59.67
C ALA A 189 17.53 3.35 -59.94
N ASN A 190 17.76 2.31 -59.11
CA ASN A 190 17.28 0.94 -59.37
C ASN A 190 16.78 0.23 -58.09
N GLN A 191 15.58 0.55 -57.60
CA GLN A 191 14.82 -0.35 -56.73
C GLN A 191 13.31 -0.31 -57.05
N GLN A 192 12.84 -1.33 -57.76
CA GLN A 192 11.43 -1.75 -57.70
C GLN A 192 11.22 -2.59 -56.43
N GLU A 193 10.02 -2.48 -55.84
CA GLU A 193 9.42 -3.34 -54.81
C GLU A 193 10.35 -3.97 -53.74
N LYS A 194 10.32 -3.46 -52.49
CA LYS A 194 10.82 -4.22 -51.34
C LYS A 194 10.09 -3.97 -50.02
N GLN A 195 9.98 -5.06 -49.26
CA GLN A 195 9.45 -5.15 -47.90
C GLN A 195 10.40 -4.52 -46.89
N VAL A 196 9.87 -3.98 -45.78
CA VAL A 196 10.68 -3.67 -44.60
C VAL A 196 11.03 -4.99 -43.91
N GLY A 197 12.31 -5.33 -43.87
CA GLY A 197 12.81 -6.52 -43.16
C GLY A 197 13.27 -6.16 -41.75
N ILE A 198 12.67 -6.79 -40.73
CA ILE A 198 13.14 -6.69 -39.35
C ILE A 198 14.42 -7.50 -39.20
N SER A 199 15.54 -6.84 -38.91
CA SER A 199 16.86 -7.48 -38.75
C SER A 199 17.53 -7.06 -37.44
N CYS A 200 16.94 -7.43 -36.31
CA CYS A 200 17.65 -7.46 -35.04
C CYS A 200 18.28 -8.86 -34.86
N GLU A 201 19.54 -9.06 -35.28
CA GLU A 201 20.21 -10.38 -35.21
C GLU A 201 20.31 -11.00 -33.78
N ARG A 202 19.92 -10.27 -32.72
CA ARG A 202 19.96 -10.70 -31.31
C ARG A 202 18.87 -10.13 -30.39
N GLY A 203 17.89 -9.37 -30.91
CA GLY A 203 16.96 -8.60 -30.08
C GLY A 203 15.61 -9.31 -29.91
N ASP A 204 15.17 -9.48 -28.66
CA ASP A 204 13.84 -10.02 -28.36
C ASP A 204 12.78 -8.89 -28.40
N THR A 205 11.69 -9.11 -29.13
CA THR A 205 10.63 -8.10 -29.32
C THR A 205 9.64 -8.06 -28.16
N LEU A 206 9.44 -9.17 -27.45
CA LEU A 206 8.44 -9.31 -26.39
C LEU A 206 9.06 -9.23 -24.97
N ALA A 207 10.39 -9.26 -24.83
CA ALA A 207 11.06 -9.13 -23.54
C ALA A 207 10.53 -7.94 -22.69
N GLY A 208 10.42 -8.14 -21.38
CA GLY A 208 9.81 -7.18 -20.44
C GLY A 208 8.27 -7.18 -20.37
N PHE A 209 7.57 -8.11 -21.04
CA PHE A 209 6.11 -8.18 -21.00
C PHE A 209 5.52 -8.53 -19.62
N SER A 210 4.28 -8.10 -19.39
CA SER A 210 3.45 -8.38 -18.22
C SER A 210 2.19 -9.15 -18.61
N VAL A 211 1.60 -9.91 -17.69
CA VAL A 211 0.27 -10.52 -17.87
C VAL A 211 -0.63 -10.19 -16.68
N TYR A 212 -1.80 -9.63 -16.96
CA TYR A 212 -2.81 -9.21 -16.00
C TYR A 212 -4.10 -10.02 -16.15
N VAL A 213 -4.83 -10.18 -15.05
CA VAL A 213 -6.18 -10.74 -15.00
C VAL A 213 -7.11 -9.79 -14.26
N SER A 214 -8.27 -9.45 -14.84
CA SER A 214 -9.24 -8.51 -14.25
C SER A 214 -10.69 -8.94 -14.44
N ASP A 215 -11.57 -8.44 -13.57
CA ASP A 215 -13.03 -8.56 -13.74
C ASP A 215 -13.63 -7.46 -14.64
N THR A 216 -12.84 -6.42 -14.94
CA THR A 216 -13.21 -5.28 -15.80
C THR A 216 -12.34 -5.21 -17.05
N PRO A 217 -12.79 -4.55 -18.14
CA PRO A 217 -11.96 -4.31 -19.33
C PRO A 217 -10.69 -3.48 -19.07
N HIS A 218 -10.61 -2.75 -17.96
CA HIS A 218 -9.48 -1.90 -17.61
C HIS A 218 -8.41 -2.71 -16.88
N TRP A 219 -7.54 -3.37 -17.64
CA TRP A 219 -6.49 -4.26 -17.13
C TRP A 219 -5.53 -3.63 -16.11
N LYS A 220 -5.32 -2.30 -16.13
CA LYS A 220 -4.54 -1.55 -15.12
C LYS A 220 -5.17 -1.61 -13.70
N SER A 221 -6.41 -2.07 -13.58
CA SER A 221 -7.09 -2.36 -12.29
C SER A 221 -7.04 -3.84 -11.86
N GLY A 222 -6.41 -4.70 -12.68
CA GLY A 222 -6.35 -6.15 -12.49
C GLY A 222 -5.20 -6.64 -11.60
N THR A 223 -5.24 -7.94 -11.32
CA THR A 223 -4.13 -8.67 -10.68
C THR A 223 -3.02 -8.91 -11.70
N LEU A 224 -1.80 -8.48 -11.39
CA LEU A 224 -0.59 -8.86 -12.14
C LEU A 224 -0.27 -10.34 -11.85
N CYS A 225 -0.39 -11.21 -12.85
CA CYS A 225 -0.04 -12.62 -12.74
C CYS A 225 1.42 -12.92 -13.06
N TYR A 226 2.02 -12.18 -13.99
CA TYR A 226 3.41 -12.40 -14.41
C TYR A 226 4.07 -11.13 -14.93
N GLN A 227 5.36 -10.99 -14.66
CA GLN A 227 6.23 -9.97 -15.23
C GLN A 227 7.51 -10.65 -15.70
N HIS A 228 7.81 -10.54 -16.99
CA HIS A 228 9.04 -11.07 -17.57
C HIS A 228 10.21 -10.15 -17.23
N ASP A 229 11.37 -10.73 -16.95
CA ASP A 229 12.62 -9.97 -16.85
C ASP A 229 12.98 -9.45 -18.25
N ILE A 230 13.24 -8.14 -18.34
CA ILE A 230 13.64 -7.47 -19.57
C ILE A 230 15.02 -7.93 -20.10
N ASN A 231 15.81 -8.61 -19.26
CA ASN A 231 17.14 -9.13 -19.58
C ASN A 231 17.12 -10.59 -20.09
N GLU A 232 16.00 -11.31 -19.96
CA GLU A 232 15.86 -12.69 -20.43
C GLU A 232 15.26 -12.76 -21.84
N PRO A 233 15.60 -13.80 -22.64
CA PRO A 233 14.96 -14.06 -23.91
C PRO A 233 13.60 -14.75 -23.71
N VAL A 234 12.58 -14.26 -24.42
CA VAL A 234 11.24 -14.85 -24.45
C VAL A 234 11.26 -16.10 -25.32
N ASN A 235 10.70 -17.18 -24.79
CA ASN A 235 10.54 -18.41 -25.55
C ASN A 235 9.36 -18.30 -26.54
N ASN A 236 9.45 -18.95 -27.71
CA ASN A 236 8.37 -18.97 -28.70
C ASN A 236 7.08 -19.60 -28.17
N ASN A 237 7.15 -20.39 -27.10
CA ASN A 237 6.00 -20.83 -26.32
C ASN A 237 6.19 -20.35 -24.88
N VAL A 238 5.33 -19.43 -24.45
CA VAL A 238 5.28 -18.94 -23.07
C VAL A 238 4.15 -19.69 -22.37
N SER A 239 4.43 -20.23 -21.18
CA SER A 239 3.42 -20.82 -20.30
C SER A 239 3.55 -20.15 -18.94
N ILE A 240 2.46 -19.54 -18.48
CA ILE A 240 2.40 -18.80 -17.21
C ILE A 240 1.36 -19.46 -16.32
N ASP A 241 1.84 -19.91 -15.19
CA ASP A 241 1.07 -20.38 -14.06
C ASP A 241 0.43 -19.16 -13.35
N CYS A 242 -0.91 -19.03 -13.44
CA CYS A 242 -1.65 -17.83 -13.05
C CYS A 242 -2.95 -18.22 -12.32
N PHE A 243 -2.86 -18.37 -11.00
CA PHE A 243 -3.92 -18.95 -10.17
C PHE A 243 -4.78 -17.88 -9.52
N THR A 244 -5.66 -17.28 -10.33
CA THR A 244 -6.55 -16.21 -9.90
C THR A 244 -7.89 -16.30 -10.60
N THR A 245 -8.90 -15.63 -10.04
CA THR A 245 -10.21 -15.51 -10.67
C THR A 245 -10.27 -14.25 -11.53
N GLY A 246 -10.82 -14.35 -12.73
CA GLY A 246 -11.10 -13.17 -13.55
C GLY A 246 -11.81 -13.46 -14.86
N ARG A 247 -12.21 -12.38 -15.54
CA ARG A 247 -12.93 -12.43 -16.82
C ARG A 247 -12.08 -12.00 -18.01
N TYR A 248 -11.16 -11.06 -17.80
CA TYR A 248 -10.31 -10.49 -18.84
C TYR A 248 -8.86 -10.91 -18.61
N VAL A 249 -8.21 -11.41 -19.64
CA VAL A 249 -6.78 -11.77 -19.62
C VAL A 249 -6.03 -10.82 -20.55
N THR A 250 -5.06 -10.07 -20.02
CA THR A 250 -4.33 -9.06 -20.80
C THR A 250 -2.84 -9.34 -20.79
N ILE A 251 -2.24 -9.43 -21.97
CA ILE A 251 -0.79 -9.45 -22.17
C ILE A 251 -0.38 -8.04 -22.58
N HIS A 252 0.56 -7.45 -21.85
CA HIS A 252 1.00 -6.07 -21.99
C HIS A 252 2.53 -6.04 -22.17
N ASN A 253 3.06 -5.10 -22.93
CA ASN A 253 4.49 -4.90 -23.12
C ASN A 253 4.80 -3.40 -23.11
N SER A 254 5.84 -2.97 -22.38
CA SER A 254 6.19 -1.55 -22.25
C SER A 254 7.69 -1.31 -22.44
N ARG A 255 8.03 -0.12 -22.93
CA ARG A 255 9.39 0.43 -23.08
C ARG A 255 9.57 1.74 -22.30
N ASN A 256 8.59 2.12 -21.48
CA ASN A 256 8.72 3.24 -20.56
C ASN A 256 9.70 2.88 -19.42
N GLY A 257 10.80 3.62 -19.29
CA GLY A 257 11.75 3.48 -18.18
C GLY A 257 12.95 2.55 -18.38
N SER A 258 13.25 2.04 -19.60
CA SER A 258 14.49 1.25 -19.82
C SER A 258 15.00 1.25 -21.27
N LEU A 259 16.11 1.96 -21.50
CA LEU A 259 16.91 1.89 -22.73
C LEU A 259 18.02 0.82 -22.62
N HIS A 260 17.64 -0.45 -22.46
CA HIS A 260 18.63 -1.52 -22.62
C HIS A 260 19.00 -1.62 -24.10
N SER A 261 20.25 -1.28 -24.43
CA SER A 261 20.72 -1.06 -25.81
C SER A 261 20.69 -2.29 -26.74
N THR A 262 20.14 -3.42 -26.30
CA THR A 262 19.94 -4.65 -27.09
C THR A 262 18.48 -4.92 -27.47
N LEU A 263 17.54 -4.08 -27.02
CA LEU A 263 16.11 -4.22 -27.28
C LEU A 263 15.61 -3.15 -28.26
N SER A 264 14.43 -3.37 -28.84
CA SER A 264 13.78 -2.33 -29.64
C SER A 264 13.25 -1.20 -28.74
N SER A 265 13.34 0.04 -29.24
CA SER A 265 12.74 1.23 -28.65
C SER A 265 11.21 1.20 -28.59
N PHE A 266 10.57 0.28 -29.30
CA PHE A 266 9.11 0.13 -29.35
C PHE A 266 8.65 -1.17 -28.69
N ALA A 267 7.45 -1.14 -28.12
CA ALA A 267 6.78 -2.30 -27.56
C ALA A 267 6.08 -3.09 -28.68
N TYR A 268 6.32 -4.39 -28.71
CA TYR A 268 5.70 -5.30 -29.67
C TYR A 268 4.99 -6.43 -28.95
N ILE A 269 3.82 -6.80 -29.44
CA ILE A 269 3.16 -8.06 -29.14
C ILE A 269 2.95 -8.75 -30.47
N ASN A 270 3.56 -9.94 -30.62
CA ASN A 270 3.34 -10.80 -31.78
C ASN A 270 2.90 -12.17 -31.29
N ILE A 271 1.59 -12.34 -31.10
CA ILE A 271 1.00 -13.54 -30.53
C ILE A 271 0.20 -14.28 -31.60
N CYS A 272 0.50 -15.56 -31.78
CA CYS A 272 -0.10 -16.41 -32.80
C CYS A 272 -1.32 -17.17 -32.25
N GLU A 273 -1.32 -17.55 -30.97
CA GLU A 273 -2.42 -18.24 -30.28
C GLU A 273 -2.30 -17.96 -28.77
N VAL A 274 -3.43 -17.76 -28.09
CA VAL A 274 -3.56 -17.63 -26.63
C VAL A 274 -4.42 -18.79 -26.14
N ASN A 275 -3.85 -19.61 -25.26
CA ASN A 275 -4.54 -20.68 -24.58
C ASN A 275 -4.65 -20.40 -23.08
N VAL A 276 -5.88 -20.14 -22.63
CA VAL A 276 -6.22 -19.95 -21.21
C VAL A 276 -6.86 -21.24 -20.70
N THR A 277 -6.23 -21.89 -19.74
CA THR A 277 -6.80 -23.05 -19.05
C THR A 277 -7.34 -22.64 -17.68
N GLY A 278 -8.36 -23.34 -17.19
CA GLY A 278 -9.06 -22.99 -15.97
C GLY A 278 -10.40 -23.73 -15.87
N CYS A 279 -11.13 -23.49 -14.78
CA CYS A 279 -12.44 -24.07 -14.55
C CYS A 279 -13.49 -22.98 -14.27
N ASP A 280 -14.76 -23.37 -14.22
CA ASP A 280 -15.80 -22.54 -13.62
C ASP A 280 -15.52 -22.30 -12.13
N ILE A 281 -15.97 -21.15 -11.63
CA ILE A 281 -15.95 -20.85 -10.18
C ILE A 281 -16.67 -21.98 -9.43
N GLY A 282 -16.03 -22.50 -8.38
CA GLY A 282 -16.47 -23.70 -7.69
C GLY A 282 -15.63 -24.96 -7.97
N HIS A 283 -14.68 -24.90 -8.91
CA HIS A 283 -13.89 -26.07 -9.32
C HIS A 283 -12.38 -25.78 -9.43
N TYR A 284 -11.56 -26.85 -9.36
CA TYR A 284 -10.10 -26.80 -9.43
C TYR A 284 -9.47 -28.04 -10.09
N GLY A 285 -8.19 -27.94 -10.41
CA GLY A 285 -7.33 -29.04 -10.83
C GLY A 285 -7.57 -29.43 -12.29
N ASP A 286 -6.71 -30.32 -12.79
CA ASP A 286 -6.71 -30.77 -14.18
C ASP A 286 -8.03 -31.42 -14.65
N GLU A 287 -8.82 -31.97 -13.71
CA GLU A 287 -10.11 -32.60 -13.99
C GLU A 287 -11.32 -31.70 -13.65
N CYS A 288 -11.10 -30.43 -13.27
CA CYS A 288 -12.14 -29.52 -12.74
C CYS A 288 -13.00 -30.17 -11.65
N LEU A 289 -12.36 -30.69 -10.60
CA LEU A 289 -13.00 -31.24 -9.41
C LEU A 289 -13.69 -30.12 -8.61
N GLU A 290 -14.84 -30.41 -8.00
CA GLU A 290 -15.51 -29.47 -7.08
C GLU A 290 -14.57 -29.06 -5.93
N CYS A 291 -14.54 -27.77 -5.60
CA CYS A 291 -13.77 -27.23 -4.47
C CYS A 291 -14.14 -27.97 -3.17
N PRO A 292 -13.17 -28.19 -2.27
CA PRO A 292 -13.41 -28.91 -1.01
C PRO A 292 -14.60 -28.37 -0.22
N SER A 293 -15.37 -29.30 0.36
CA SER A 293 -16.39 -28.99 1.35
C SER A 293 -15.78 -28.15 2.48
N HIS A 294 -16.46 -27.08 2.88
CA HIS A 294 -16.00 -26.08 3.85
C HIS A 294 -15.01 -25.03 3.32
N CYS A 295 -14.78 -24.92 2.00
CA CYS A 295 -14.28 -23.68 1.40
C CYS A 295 -15.34 -22.58 1.48
N THR A 296 -14.98 -21.39 1.99
CA THR A 296 -15.87 -20.23 1.99
C THR A 296 -16.33 -19.87 0.58
N ASN A 297 -17.64 -19.70 0.38
CA ASN A 297 -18.28 -19.42 -0.92
C ASN A 297 -17.94 -20.42 -2.05
N ASN A 298 -17.51 -21.65 -1.72
CA ASN A 298 -16.99 -22.64 -2.66
C ASN A 298 -15.80 -22.13 -3.52
N THR A 299 -14.97 -21.19 -3.06
CA THR A 299 -13.82 -20.72 -3.83
C THR A 299 -12.51 -21.34 -3.37
N CYS A 300 -11.72 -21.85 -4.32
CA CYS A 300 -10.44 -22.50 -4.05
C CYS A 300 -9.41 -22.29 -5.17
N GLN A 301 -8.13 -22.41 -4.80
CA GLN A 301 -6.97 -22.26 -5.67
C GLN A 301 -6.95 -23.32 -6.77
N MET A 302 -6.82 -22.86 -8.01
CA MET A 302 -6.98 -23.70 -9.19
C MET A 302 -5.99 -24.89 -9.29
N GLN A 303 -4.75 -24.81 -8.80
CA GLN A 303 -3.80 -25.95 -8.91
C GLN A 303 -4.15 -27.13 -8.01
N VAL A 304 -4.55 -26.83 -6.78
CA VAL A 304 -4.43 -27.73 -5.63
C VAL A 304 -5.72 -27.82 -4.83
N GLY A 305 -6.76 -27.08 -5.22
CA GLY A 305 -8.05 -27.07 -4.52
C GLY A 305 -7.99 -26.45 -3.14
N HIS A 306 -6.89 -25.78 -2.80
CA HIS A 306 -6.75 -25.17 -1.49
C HIS A 306 -7.75 -24.02 -1.36
N CYS A 307 -8.61 -24.04 -0.36
CA CYS A 307 -9.60 -23.00 -0.15
C CYS A 307 -8.91 -21.65 0.07
N PHE A 308 -9.48 -20.55 -0.43
CA PHE A 308 -8.96 -19.22 -0.12
C PHE A 308 -9.23 -18.83 1.34
N ASP A 309 -10.31 -19.36 1.93
CA ASP A 309 -10.64 -19.27 3.36
C ASP A 309 -11.52 -20.46 3.76
N CYS A 310 -11.54 -20.80 5.06
CA CYS A 310 -12.29 -21.94 5.60
C CYS A 310 -13.52 -21.52 6.39
N GLU A 311 -14.57 -22.36 6.36
CA GLU A 311 -15.68 -22.28 7.31
C GLU A 311 -15.22 -22.53 8.76
N ASP A 312 -15.96 -21.97 9.72
CA ASP A 312 -15.58 -21.95 11.13
C ASP A 312 -15.33 -23.34 11.73
N GLY A 313 -14.19 -23.48 12.40
CA GLY A 313 -13.80 -24.72 13.06
C GLY A 313 -13.09 -25.73 12.16
N TYR A 314 -12.81 -25.35 10.91
CA TYR A 314 -12.00 -26.07 9.94
C TYR A 314 -10.75 -25.29 9.56
N THR A 315 -9.73 -26.03 9.12
CA THR A 315 -8.41 -25.56 8.70
C THR A 315 -7.70 -26.68 7.92
N GLY A 316 -6.42 -26.50 7.64
CA GLY A 316 -5.75 -27.24 6.58
C GLY A 316 -6.02 -26.57 5.23
N PRO A 317 -5.16 -26.84 4.25
CA PRO A 317 -5.21 -26.13 2.98
C PRO A 317 -6.51 -26.38 2.21
N MET A 318 -7.17 -27.54 2.37
CA MET A 318 -8.46 -27.88 1.75
C MET A 318 -9.62 -27.79 2.77
N CYS A 319 -9.42 -27.10 3.90
CA CYS A 319 -10.34 -27.10 5.04
C CYS A 319 -10.69 -28.50 5.57
N GLU A 320 -9.81 -29.47 5.31
CA GLU A 320 -10.04 -30.90 5.52
C GLU A 320 -9.82 -31.34 6.98
N LYS A 321 -9.28 -30.45 7.82
CA LYS A 321 -8.97 -30.69 9.22
C LYS A 321 -9.87 -29.86 10.12
N VAL A 322 -10.50 -30.49 11.10
CA VAL A 322 -11.04 -29.76 12.25
C VAL A 322 -9.92 -29.04 12.99
N CYS A 323 -10.23 -27.96 13.71
CA CYS A 323 -9.20 -27.19 14.41
C CYS A 323 -8.30 -28.04 15.30
N PRO A 324 -6.98 -27.75 15.32
CA PRO A 324 -6.02 -28.51 16.09
C PRO A 324 -6.31 -28.38 17.59
N THR A 325 -5.93 -29.43 18.31
CA THR A 325 -6.00 -29.57 19.77
C THR A 325 -5.67 -28.24 20.49
N GLY A 326 -6.61 -27.71 21.26
CA GLY A 326 -6.48 -26.44 21.96
C GLY A 326 -6.92 -25.19 21.18
N ARG A 327 -7.55 -25.32 20.00
CA ARG A 327 -8.01 -24.18 19.17
C ARG A 327 -9.41 -24.39 18.56
N TYR A 328 -10.07 -23.29 18.19
CA TYR A 328 -11.40 -23.29 17.58
C TYR A 328 -11.73 -22.07 16.69
N GLY A 329 -12.86 -22.15 15.98
CA GLY A 329 -13.51 -21.05 15.23
C GLY A 329 -12.81 -20.67 13.92
N VAL A 330 -13.08 -19.45 13.41
CA VAL A 330 -12.54 -18.97 12.11
C VAL A 330 -11.02 -19.10 12.03
N ASN A 331 -10.53 -19.80 11.01
CA ASN A 331 -9.11 -20.12 10.82
C ASN A 331 -8.41 -20.74 12.05
N CYS A 332 -9.17 -21.34 12.97
CA CYS A 332 -8.69 -21.85 14.26
C CYS A 332 -7.88 -20.82 15.06
N SER A 333 -8.30 -19.56 14.97
CA SER A 333 -7.60 -18.42 15.55
C SER A 333 -7.75 -18.35 17.07
N PHE A 334 -8.87 -18.85 17.60
CA PHE A 334 -9.15 -18.81 19.04
C PHE A 334 -8.54 -20.00 19.75
N ARG A 335 -8.04 -19.79 20.96
CA ARG A 335 -7.52 -20.86 21.83
C ARG A 335 -8.62 -21.31 22.79
N CYS A 336 -8.67 -22.60 23.08
CA CYS A 336 -9.43 -23.10 24.22
C CYS A 336 -8.93 -22.45 25.51
N GLY A 337 -9.83 -22.19 26.47
CA GLY A 337 -9.42 -21.89 27.84
C GLY A 337 -8.94 -23.14 28.57
N ASN A 338 -8.87 -23.04 29.90
CA ASN A 338 -8.23 -24.03 30.76
C ASN A 338 -9.15 -25.24 31.03
N CYS A 339 -9.56 -25.94 29.98
CA CYS A 339 -10.36 -27.15 30.10
C CYS A 339 -9.65 -28.23 30.96
N LEU A 340 -10.43 -29.12 31.59
CA LEU A 340 -9.93 -30.22 32.41
C LEU A 340 -9.24 -31.32 31.57
N ASP A 341 -8.32 -32.06 32.18
CA ASP A 341 -7.58 -33.22 31.62
C ASP A 341 -6.78 -32.93 30.33
N GLU A 342 -6.38 -31.67 30.08
CA GLU A 342 -5.75 -31.23 28.82
C GLU A 342 -6.60 -31.52 27.56
N LYS A 343 -7.90 -31.84 27.73
CA LYS A 343 -8.81 -32.12 26.61
C LYS A 343 -9.17 -30.82 25.89
N SER A 344 -9.22 -30.90 24.57
CA SER A 344 -9.60 -29.75 23.75
C SER A 344 -11.07 -29.41 23.88
N CYS A 345 -11.33 -28.11 23.87
CA CYS A 345 -12.64 -27.56 23.65
C CYS A 345 -13.19 -27.89 22.25
N HIS A 346 -14.49 -27.64 22.06
CA HIS A 346 -15.17 -27.90 20.78
C HIS A 346 -14.61 -27.03 19.64
N HIS A 347 -14.11 -27.68 18.58
CA HIS A 347 -13.35 -27.04 17.48
C HIS A 347 -14.10 -25.92 16.73
N ILE A 348 -15.43 -25.85 16.77
CA ILE A 348 -16.20 -24.73 16.17
C ILE A 348 -16.42 -23.56 17.15
N ASN A 349 -16.72 -23.83 18.43
CA ASN A 349 -17.34 -22.84 19.34
C ASN A 349 -16.67 -22.69 20.72
N GLY A 350 -15.55 -23.39 20.95
CA GLY A 350 -14.68 -23.14 22.10
C GLY A 350 -15.11 -23.74 23.43
N THR A 351 -16.25 -24.43 23.50
CA THR A 351 -16.81 -24.93 24.77
C THR A 351 -15.97 -26.06 25.38
N CYS A 352 -15.66 -25.95 26.68
CA CYS A 352 -14.91 -26.95 27.45
C CYS A 352 -15.85 -28.07 27.94
N ILE A 353 -16.11 -29.06 27.09
CA ILE A 353 -17.08 -30.15 27.32
C ILE A 353 -16.80 -30.95 28.62
N SER A 354 -15.58 -30.93 29.14
CA SER A 354 -15.17 -31.66 30.37
C SER A 354 -15.07 -30.78 31.64
N GLY A 355 -15.47 -29.51 31.60
CA GLY A 355 -15.29 -28.56 32.73
C GLY A 355 -13.88 -27.99 32.83
N CYS A 356 -13.59 -27.28 33.92
CA CYS A 356 -12.42 -26.42 34.06
C CYS A 356 -11.34 -26.92 35.02
N SER A 357 -10.07 -26.68 34.66
CA SER A 357 -8.92 -26.96 35.51
C SER A 357 -8.93 -26.10 36.80
N PRO A 358 -8.31 -26.56 37.90
CA PRO A 358 -8.27 -25.83 39.18
C PRO A 358 -7.77 -24.38 39.04
N GLY A 359 -8.46 -23.45 39.71
CA GLY A 359 -8.21 -22.01 39.56
C GLY A 359 -9.09 -21.32 38.51
N TRP A 360 -9.84 -22.08 37.70
CA TRP A 360 -10.65 -21.58 36.59
C TRP A 360 -12.11 -22.05 36.63
N LYS A 361 -13.01 -21.29 35.98
CA LYS A 361 -14.46 -21.53 35.87
C LYS A 361 -15.05 -21.04 34.54
N GLY A 362 -16.28 -21.42 34.24
CA GLY A 362 -17.08 -20.94 33.09
C GLY A 362 -17.09 -21.87 31.88
N GLU A 363 -18.06 -21.74 30.95
CA GLU A 363 -18.24 -22.69 29.82
C GLU A 363 -17.02 -22.80 28.88
N TRP A 364 -16.14 -21.79 28.87
CA TRP A 364 -14.89 -21.75 28.12
C TRP A 364 -13.62 -21.87 28.99
N CYS A 365 -13.77 -21.94 30.33
CA CYS A 365 -12.68 -22.05 31.31
C CYS A 365 -11.60 -20.95 31.20
N ASP A 366 -12.05 -19.74 30.86
CA ASP A 366 -11.26 -18.53 30.64
C ASP A 366 -11.31 -17.55 31.83
N GLN A 367 -12.11 -17.84 32.87
CA GLN A 367 -12.27 -16.98 34.04
C GLN A 367 -11.59 -17.58 35.28
N ASN A 368 -10.84 -16.77 36.02
CA ASN A 368 -10.26 -17.15 37.30
C ASN A 368 -11.32 -17.33 38.40
N CYS A 369 -10.97 -18.02 39.49
CA CYS A 369 -11.77 -18.05 40.71
C CYS A 369 -12.01 -16.67 41.33
N ASP A 370 -13.19 -16.51 41.93
CA ASP A 370 -13.53 -15.32 42.71
C ASP A 370 -12.67 -15.21 43.98
N LEU A 371 -12.51 -13.98 44.49
CA LEU A 371 -11.72 -13.73 45.70
C LEU A 371 -12.25 -14.56 46.88
N GLY A 372 -11.34 -15.33 47.49
CA GLY A 372 -11.68 -16.26 48.57
C GLY A 372 -11.99 -17.68 48.10
N TYR A 373 -12.01 -17.96 46.80
CA TYR A 373 -12.29 -19.30 46.27
C TYR A 373 -11.09 -19.90 45.52
N PHE A 374 -10.93 -21.21 45.61
CA PHE A 374 -9.82 -21.94 45.00
C PHE A 374 -10.19 -23.38 44.58
N GLY A 375 -9.30 -24.01 43.81
CA GLY A 375 -9.41 -25.41 43.40
C GLY A 375 -10.30 -25.66 42.18
N PHE A 376 -10.71 -26.91 41.96
CA PHE A 376 -11.48 -27.35 40.80
C PHE A 376 -12.86 -26.65 40.73
N GLU A 377 -13.16 -26.00 39.60
CA GLU A 377 -14.36 -25.18 39.39
C GLU A 377 -14.59 -24.16 40.53
N CYS A 378 -13.51 -23.74 41.20
CA CYS A 378 -13.51 -22.76 42.28
C CYS A 378 -14.40 -23.11 43.50
N ASN A 379 -14.62 -24.41 43.76
CA ASN A 379 -15.57 -24.86 44.79
C ASN A 379 -15.05 -24.85 46.25
N SER A 380 -13.77 -24.54 46.49
CA SER A 380 -13.18 -24.52 47.86
C SER A 380 -12.99 -23.08 48.35
N ASN A 381 -13.08 -22.84 49.67
CA ASN A 381 -13.04 -21.49 50.25
C ASN A 381 -11.79 -21.28 51.15
N CYS A 382 -11.10 -20.16 50.96
CA CYS A 382 -9.96 -19.68 51.74
C CYS A 382 -10.34 -19.40 53.21
N LYS A 383 -9.49 -19.77 54.17
CA LYS A 383 -9.61 -19.28 55.57
C LYS A 383 -8.96 -17.90 55.73
N ILE A 384 -9.50 -16.91 55.01
CA ILE A 384 -8.98 -15.53 54.91
C ILE A 384 -8.60 -14.89 56.26
N PRO A 385 -9.37 -15.04 57.38
CA PRO A 385 -9.04 -14.39 58.65
C PRO A 385 -7.68 -14.76 59.26
N ASN A 386 -7.10 -15.91 58.87
CA ASN A 386 -5.84 -16.39 59.43
C ASN A 386 -4.61 -15.98 58.59
N CYS A 387 -4.82 -15.51 57.35
CA CYS A 387 -3.76 -14.97 56.49
C CYS A 387 -3.42 -13.53 56.90
N VAL A 388 -2.14 -13.15 56.87
CA VAL A 388 -1.72 -11.74 57.08
C VAL A 388 -2.37 -10.81 56.05
N ASN A 389 -2.77 -9.61 56.51
CA ASN A 389 -3.41 -8.55 55.72
C ASN A 389 -4.79 -8.87 55.11
N SER A 390 -5.38 -10.05 55.33
CA SER A 390 -6.71 -10.44 54.80
C SER A 390 -6.82 -10.47 53.26
N THR A 391 -5.71 -10.42 52.51
CA THR A 391 -5.68 -10.15 51.06
C THR A 391 -5.69 -11.40 50.15
N SER A 392 -6.56 -12.37 50.45
CA SER A 392 -6.80 -13.63 49.70
C SER A 392 -5.73 -14.74 49.76
N CYS A 393 -6.12 -15.95 49.33
CA CYS A 393 -5.26 -17.13 49.22
C CYS A 393 -5.10 -17.54 47.75
N ASP A 394 -4.06 -18.31 47.43
CA ASP A 394 -3.76 -18.76 46.07
C ASP A 394 -4.93 -19.54 45.43
N PRO A 395 -5.42 -19.15 44.24
CA PRO A 395 -6.66 -19.71 43.66
C PRO A 395 -6.53 -21.14 43.13
N ILE A 396 -5.31 -21.68 43.01
CA ILE A 396 -5.07 -23.07 42.56
C ILE A 396 -4.95 -24.00 43.77
N SER A 397 -4.13 -23.61 44.75
CA SER A 397 -3.69 -24.44 45.87
C SER A 397 -4.37 -24.13 47.21
N GLY A 398 -4.84 -22.89 47.41
CA GLY A 398 -5.48 -22.41 48.64
C GLY A 398 -4.54 -21.77 49.67
N HIS A 399 -3.24 -21.62 49.37
CA HIS A 399 -2.24 -21.17 50.33
C HIS A 399 -2.26 -19.66 50.61
N CYS A 400 -2.00 -19.25 51.87
CA CYS A 400 -1.91 -17.82 52.24
C CYS A 400 -0.59 -17.22 51.70
N THR A 401 -0.67 -16.39 50.66
CA THR A 401 0.50 -15.84 49.96
C THR A 401 1.31 -14.83 50.79
N SER A 402 0.68 -14.15 51.75
CA SER A 402 1.34 -13.21 52.69
C SER A 402 1.76 -13.85 54.03
N GLY A 403 1.64 -15.17 54.18
CA GLY A 403 1.91 -15.87 55.45
C GLY A 403 0.78 -15.74 56.49
N CYS A 404 1.08 -16.10 57.74
CA CYS A 404 0.11 -16.26 58.83
C CYS A 404 0.26 -15.22 59.94
N PHE A 405 -0.84 -14.88 60.61
CA PHE A 405 -0.77 -14.12 61.87
C PHE A 405 0.10 -14.85 62.91
N SER A 406 0.72 -14.11 63.82
CA SER A 406 1.85 -14.55 64.67
C SER A 406 1.59 -15.75 65.58
N ASN A 407 0.32 -16.09 65.82
CA ASN A 407 -0.11 -17.26 66.59
C ASN A 407 -0.45 -18.49 65.73
N PHE A 408 -0.49 -18.37 64.41
CA PHE A 408 -0.77 -19.45 63.45
C PHE A 408 0.48 -19.83 62.64
N SER A 409 0.49 -21.05 62.12
CA SER A 409 1.51 -21.59 61.23
C SER A 409 0.91 -22.61 60.23
N GLY A 410 1.75 -23.19 59.39
CA GLY A 410 1.32 -24.04 58.28
C GLY A 410 0.88 -23.24 57.04
N PRO A 411 0.85 -23.87 55.85
CA PRO A 411 0.70 -23.14 54.58
C PRO A 411 -0.75 -22.70 54.28
N PHE A 412 -1.72 -23.08 55.12
CA PHE A 412 -3.10 -22.55 55.12
C PHE A 412 -3.43 -21.80 56.42
N CYS A 413 -2.42 -21.48 57.25
CA CYS A 413 -2.58 -20.83 58.56
C CYS A 413 -3.58 -21.56 59.47
N GLN A 414 -3.52 -22.89 59.46
CA GLN A 414 -4.43 -23.80 60.13
C GLN A 414 -3.84 -24.45 61.39
N ASP A 415 -2.52 -24.40 61.56
CA ASP A 415 -1.79 -24.95 62.70
C ASP A 415 -1.41 -23.82 63.67
N CYS A 416 -1.03 -24.14 64.92
CA CYS A 416 -0.53 -23.12 65.85
C CYS A 416 0.96 -22.84 65.65
N ALA A 417 1.38 -21.60 65.91
CA ALA A 417 2.80 -21.27 66.04
C ALA A 417 3.42 -22.08 67.20
N PRO A 418 4.71 -22.51 67.15
CA PRO A 418 5.27 -23.47 68.11
C PRO A 418 5.31 -23.06 69.60
N THR A 419 5.00 -21.79 69.89
CA THR A 419 4.89 -21.20 71.23
C THR A 419 3.45 -21.05 71.73
N TYR A 420 2.46 -21.52 70.95
CA TYR A 420 1.04 -21.47 71.25
C TYR A 420 0.37 -22.83 71.02
N TYR A 421 -0.72 -23.09 71.72
CA TYR A 421 -1.52 -24.30 71.59
C TYR A 421 -3.02 -24.03 71.79
N GLY A 422 -3.85 -25.04 71.50
CA GLY A 422 -5.30 -24.99 71.62
C GLY A 422 -6.00 -24.73 70.29
N ASN A 423 -7.32 -24.93 70.25
CA ASN A 423 -8.14 -24.91 69.02
C ASN A 423 -8.18 -23.57 68.27
N GLN A 424 -7.81 -22.47 68.93
CA GLN A 424 -7.69 -21.12 68.34
C GLN A 424 -6.26 -20.55 68.48
N CYS A 425 -5.29 -21.39 68.88
CA CYS A 425 -3.89 -20.99 69.07
C CYS A 425 -3.72 -19.76 69.98
N ASN A 426 -4.57 -19.64 70.99
CA ASN A 426 -4.67 -18.48 71.89
C ASN A 426 -4.03 -18.72 73.27
N ILE A 427 -3.58 -19.94 73.58
CA ILE A 427 -2.93 -20.28 74.85
C ILE A 427 -1.41 -20.37 74.62
N SER A 428 -0.61 -19.58 75.33
CA SER A 428 0.85 -19.68 75.21
C SER A 428 1.41 -20.90 75.95
N CYS A 429 2.44 -21.53 75.38
CA CYS A 429 3.21 -22.58 76.03
C CYS A 429 3.81 -22.12 77.37
N SER A 430 4.02 -23.06 78.29
CA SER A 430 4.61 -22.82 79.61
C SER A 430 5.99 -22.16 79.52
N ASP A 431 6.25 -21.17 80.37
CA ASP A 431 7.56 -20.49 80.51
C ASP A 431 8.68 -21.45 80.95
N HIS A 432 8.33 -22.65 81.42
CA HIS A 432 9.26 -23.69 81.85
C HIS A 432 9.55 -24.73 80.75
N CYS A 433 8.85 -24.68 79.61
CA CYS A 433 9.26 -25.41 78.40
C CYS A 433 10.57 -24.82 77.87
N GLN A 434 11.49 -25.67 77.42
CA GLN A 434 12.72 -25.23 76.75
C GLN A 434 12.37 -24.39 75.50
N SER A 435 12.87 -23.16 75.44
CA SER A 435 12.57 -22.17 74.39
C SER A 435 11.06 -21.88 74.17
N LYS A 436 10.21 -22.07 75.19
CA LYS A 436 8.73 -21.99 75.09
C LYS A 436 8.09 -22.93 74.05
N LEU A 437 8.74 -24.03 73.67
CA LEU A 437 8.20 -24.94 72.65
C LEU A 437 7.30 -26.03 73.27
N CYS A 438 6.06 -26.11 72.80
CA CYS A 438 5.11 -27.14 73.23
C CYS A 438 4.25 -27.69 72.09
N ASN A 439 3.64 -28.85 72.32
CA ASN A 439 2.71 -29.49 71.40
C ASN A 439 1.47 -28.61 71.17
N GLN A 440 1.18 -28.33 69.90
CA GLN A 440 0.15 -27.38 69.46
C GLN A 440 -1.29 -27.80 69.82
N THR A 441 -1.52 -29.09 70.11
CA THR A 441 -2.83 -29.62 70.50
C THR A 441 -2.96 -29.81 72.01
N THR A 442 -1.93 -30.34 72.69
CA THR A 442 -2.01 -30.70 74.12
C THR A 442 -1.34 -29.72 75.07
N GLY A 443 -0.53 -28.79 74.56
CA GLY A 443 0.27 -27.86 75.37
C GLY A 443 1.49 -28.49 76.04
N TYR A 444 1.77 -29.78 75.81
CA TYR A 444 2.87 -30.48 76.47
C TYR A 444 4.23 -29.98 75.97
N CYS A 445 5.13 -29.63 76.88
CA CYS A 445 6.49 -29.19 76.53
C CYS A 445 7.26 -30.32 75.83
N PHE A 446 7.97 -30.03 74.74
CA PHE A 446 8.84 -31.02 74.09
C PHE A 446 10.08 -31.37 74.93
N SER A 447 10.54 -30.42 75.73
CA SER A 447 11.63 -30.55 76.68
C SER A 447 11.47 -29.50 77.78
N CYS A 448 12.04 -29.77 78.96
CA CYS A 448 12.04 -28.86 80.10
C CYS A 448 13.41 -28.19 80.26
N ILE A 449 13.42 -27.00 80.85
CA ILE A 449 14.67 -26.42 81.36
C ILE A 449 15.26 -27.33 82.44
N ASP A 450 16.60 -27.39 82.56
CA ASP A 450 17.37 -28.47 83.23
C ASP A 450 16.99 -28.82 84.68
N THR A 451 16.23 -27.96 85.37
CA THR A 451 15.76 -28.17 86.74
C THR A 451 14.33 -28.71 86.83
N ARG A 452 13.62 -28.89 85.71
CA ARG A 452 12.17 -29.14 85.64
C ARG A 452 11.80 -30.47 84.98
N SER A 453 10.66 -31.05 85.37
CA SER A 453 10.07 -32.28 84.81
C SER A 453 8.53 -32.26 84.89
N GLY A 454 7.87 -33.21 84.24
CA GLY A 454 6.41 -33.20 84.05
C GLY A 454 6.03 -32.75 82.63
N VAL A 455 4.77 -32.93 82.25
CA VAL A 455 4.32 -32.72 80.86
C VAL A 455 4.17 -31.25 80.49
N PHE A 456 4.08 -30.35 81.47
CA PHE A 456 4.13 -28.89 81.32
C PHE A 456 5.37 -28.27 82.01
N CYS A 457 6.35 -29.10 82.39
CA CYS A 457 7.55 -28.75 83.15
C CYS A 457 7.26 -28.14 84.54
N GLU A 458 6.24 -28.68 85.20
CA GLU A 458 5.66 -28.20 86.45
C GLU A 458 6.41 -28.65 87.72
N ASN A 459 7.10 -29.80 87.68
CA ASN A 459 7.81 -30.42 88.80
C ASN A 459 9.32 -30.12 88.77
N GLU A 460 10.07 -30.37 89.86
CA GLU A 460 11.53 -30.14 89.94
C GLU A 460 12.33 -31.46 90.04
N ILE A 461 13.55 -31.52 89.48
CA ILE A 461 14.38 -32.76 89.41
C ILE A 461 15.48 -32.80 90.51
N PRO A 462 15.58 -33.89 91.31
CA PRO A 462 16.70 -34.15 92.22
C PRO A 462 17.87 -34.90 91.55
N ILE A 463 19.12 -34.59 91.93
CA ILE A 463 20.35 -35.03 91.22
C ILE A 463 21.02 -36.27 91.85
N SER A 464 21.37 -37.27 91.03
CA SER A 464 22.52 -38.17 91.25
C SER A 464 22.99 -38.90 89.96
N GLN A 465 24.29 -39.19 89.85
CA GLN A 465 25.00 -39.85 88.72
C GLN A 465 25.64 -41.20 89.20
N PRO A 466 26.53 -41.94 88.48
CA PRO A 466 27.05 -41.85 87.09
C PRO A 466 27.15 -43.19 86.28
N ALA A 467 27.73 -43.08 85.08
CA ALA A 467 27.92 -44.04 83.97
C ALA A 467 28.83 -45.29 84.17
N VAL A 468 28.67 -46.27 83.26
CA VAL A 468 29.66 -47.30 82.83
C VAL A 468 29.48 -47.58 81.31
N ALA A 469 30.48 -48.13 80.61
CA ALA A 469 30.59 -48.19 79.14
C ALA A 469 30.79 -49.61 78.53
N ALA A 470 30.68 -49.66 77.18
CA ALA A 470 31.31 -50.57 76.20
C ALA A 470 30.95 -52.08 76.13
N GLU A 471 30.70 -52.59 74.89
CA GLU A 471 31.58 -53.55 74.18
C GLU A 471 31.18 -53.76 72.68
N ASP A 472 32.10 -54.30 71.87
CA ASP A 472 32.19 -54.26 70.38
C ASP A 472 31.65 -55.53 69.62
N ILE A 473 32.01 -55.67 68.31
CA ILE A 473 32.27 -56.91 67.48
C ILE A 473 31.45 -56.96 66.14
N PRO A 474 31.99 -57.34 64.94
CA PRO A 474 33.30 -57.10 64.28
C PRO A 474 33.20 -56.81 62.74
N LEU A 475 34.33 -56.78 62.03
CA LEU A 475 34.48 -56.25 60.66
C LEU A 475 34.40 -57.28 59.49
N THR A 476 33.27 -57.95 59.23
CA THR A 476 33.16 -58.99 58.15
C THR A 476 32.06 -58.81 57.09
N VAL A 477 31.21 -57.78 57.17
CA VAL A 477 30.00 -57.66 56.32
C VAL A 477 30.24 -56.95 54.97
N ILE A 478 31.35 -56.23 54.79
CA ILE A 478 31.55 -55.28 53.69
C ILE A 478 31.81 -55.97 52.32
N GLY A 479 32.30 -57.22 52.29
CA GLY A 479 32.62 -57.91 51.04
C GLY A 479 31.41 -58.41 50.23
N ALA A 480 30.31 -58.77 50.89
CA ALA A 480 29.14 -59.37 50.22
C ALA A 480 28.26 -58.33 49.51
N ILE A 481 28.18 -57.12 50.05
CA ILE A 481 27.32 -56.04 49.53
C ILE A 481 27.81 -55.55 48.17
N ILE A 482 29.14 -55.46 47.97
CA ILE A 482 29.77 -54.97 46.75
C ILE A 482 29.53 -55.93 45.56
N ALA A 483 29.55 -57.24 45.80
CA ALA A 483 29.33 -58.24 44.75
C ALA A 483 27.88 -58.23 44.21
N VAL A 484 26.89 -58.02 45.10
CA VAL A 484 25.48 -57.93 44.72
C VAL A 484 25.21 -56.67 43.90
N PHE A 485 25.82 -55.53 44.26
CA PHE A 485 25.61 -54.26 43.57
C PHE A 485 26.10 -54.29 42.11
N VAL A 486 27.25 -54.92 41.84
CA VAL A 486 27.78 -55.10 40.47
C VAL A 486 26.88 -56.01 39.63
N LEU A 487 26.30 -57.05 40.21
CA LEU A 487 25.39 -57.96 39.52
C LEU A 487 24.09 -57.27 39.09
N VAL A 488 23.51 -56.44 39.96
CA VAL A 488 22.28 -55.69 39.67
C VAL A 488 22.48 -54.68 38.54
N LEU A 489 23.61 -53.96 38.53
CA LEU A 489 23.92 -52.98 37.47
C LEU A 489 24.09 -53.64 36.09
N LEU A 490 24.70 -54.83 36.02
CA LEU A 490 24.81 -55.59 34.76
C LEU A 490 23.44 -56.06 34.23
N VAL A 491 22.53 -56.48 35.10
CA VAL A 491 21.17 -56.89 34.71
C VAL A 491 20.37 -55.69 34.18
N LEU A 492 20.42 -54.54 34.86
CA LEU A 492 19.73 -53.32 34.43
C LEU A 492 20.24 -52.81 33.07
N PHE A 493 21.56 -52.91 32.81
CA PHE A 493 22.14 -52.55 31.52
C PHE A 493 21.63 -53.45 30.37
N LEU A 494 21.57 -54.78 30.59
CA LEU A 494 21.05 -55.73 29.61
C LEU A 494 19.54 -55.54 29.33
N VAL A 495 18.74 -55.25 30.35
CA VAL A 495 17.31 -54.94 30.19
C VAL A 495 17.12 -53.65 29.38
N CYS A 496 17.91 -52.60 29.65
CA CYS A 496 17.86 -51.34 28.91
C CYS A 496 18.20 -51.52 27.41
N LEU A 497 19.18 -52.38 27.09
CA LEU A 497 19.51 -52.74 25.71
C LEU A 497 18.40 -53.55 25.02
N MET A 498 17.75 -54.48 25.72
CA MET A 498 16.62 -55.24 25.16
C MET A 498 15.39 -54.36 24.88
N VAL A 499 15.05 -53.44 25.78
CA VAL A 499 13.92 -52.50 25.58
C VAL A 499 14.22 -51.52 24.43
N ARG A 500 15.44 -51.00 24.33
CA ARG A 500 15.88 -50.15 23.21
C ARG A 500 15.91 -50.88 21.86
N ARG A 501 16.15 -52.20 21.83
CA ARG A 501 16.12 -53.01 20.60
C ARG A 501 14.70 -53.40 20.19
N LYS A 502 13.77 -53.59 21.13
CA LYS A 502 12.35 -53.89 20.83
C LYS A 502 11.60 -52.67 20.26
N ARG A 503 11.82 -51.46 20.79
CA ARG A 503 11.14 -50.22 20.32
C ARG A 503 11.59 -49.68 18.95
N ARG A 504 12.51 -50.35 18.23
CA ARG A 504 13.00 -49.92 16.90
C ARG A 504 12.57 -50.81 15.72
N LEU A 505 11.78 -51.86 15.97
CA LEU A 505 11.39 -52.83 14.92
C LEU A 505 9.90 -52.84 14.58
N ASP A 506 9.04 -52.30 15.45
CA ASP A 506 7.60 -52.16 15.20
C ASP A 506 7.25 -50.74 14.70
N THR A 507 7.98 -50.27 13.68
CA THR A 507 7.54 -49.16 12.82
C THR A 507 6.85 -49.72 11.58
N LYS A 508 5.85 -49.00 11.06
CA LYS A 508 5.06 -49.29 9.83
C LYS A 508 4.00 -50.39 9.95
N ASN A 509 2.74 -49.99 10.13
CA ASN A 509 1.73 -49.99 9.05
C ASN A 509 0.37 -49.48 9.57
N GLU A 510 -0.44 -48.94 8.66
CA GLU A 510 -1.63 -48.11 8.91
C GLU A 510 -2.96 -48.90 8.99
N ASP A 511 -3.95 -48.23 9.59
CA ASP A 511 -5.41 -48.23 9.32
C ASP A 511 -6.26 -49.51 9.24
N ALA A 512 -7.32 -49.56 10.07
CA ALA A 512 -8.73 -49.50 9.61
C ALA A 512 -9.79 -49.73 10.72
N ILE A 513 -10.74 -48.79 10.84
CA ILE A 513 -12.22 -48.94 10.97
C ILE A 513 -12.82 -49.97 11.97
N GLY A 514 -13.74 -49.52 12.85
CA GLY A 514 -14.96 -50.33 13.17
C GLY A 514 -15.66 -50.23 14.54
N LEU A 515 -16.62 -49.30 14.66
CA LEU A 515 -17.92 -49.38 15.39
C LEU A 515 -18.04 -49.77 16.90
N ALA A 516 -19.05 -49.17 17.54
CA ALA A 516 -19.44 -49.22 18.96
C ALA A 516 -20.38 -50.44 19.30
N PRO A 517 -21.08 -50.57 20.46
CA PRO A 517 -21.24 -49.66 21.63
C PRO A 517 -21.29 -50.36 23.03
N THR A 518 -21.83 -49.65 24.05
CA THR A 518 -22.33 -50.11 25.38
C THR A 518 -21.29 -50.55 26.43
N GLU A 519 -21.44 -50.30 27.74
CA GLU A 519 -22.49 -49.59 28.52
C GLU A 519 -21.93 -49.02 29.85
N THR A 520 -22.75 -48.25 30.57
CA THR A 520 -22.49 -47.59 31.88
C THR A 520 -22.77 -48.60 33.05
N PRO A 521 -23.05 -48.29 34.36
CA PRO A 521 -23.14 -46.99 35.06
C PRO A 521 -22.69 -46.89 36.58
N VAL A 522 -22.41 -45.63 37.00
CA VAL A 522 -22.95 -44.93 38.22
C VAL A 522 -22.49 -45.24 39.67
N SER A 523 -22.54 -44.15 40.47
CA SER A 523 -22.77 -43.99 41.94
C SER A 523 -21.59 -43.84 42.90
N GLU A 524 -21.64 -42.98 43.93
CA GLU A 524 -22.44 -41.77 44.26
C GLU A 524 -21.91 -41.14 45.57
N ARG A 525 -21.89 -39.79 45.70
CA ARG A 525 -22.19 -39.02 46.96
C ARG A 525 -21.22 -39.17 48.19
N LYS A 526 -21.17 -38.30 49.24
CA LYS A 526 -21.88 -37.04 49.61
C LYS A 526 -21.17 -36.23 50.75
N THR A 527 -21.01 -34.91 50.54
CA THR A 527 -21.41 -33.75 51.42
C THR A 527 -20.96 -33.49 52.89
N ASN A 528 -20.65 -32.19 53.14
CA ASN A 528 -21.17 -31.28 54.22
C ASN A 528 -20.65 -31.42 55.69
N LEU A 529 -20.71 -30.42 56.61
CA LEU A 529 -20.97 -28.94 56.60
C LEU A 529 -20.66 -28.33 58.01
N TYR A 530 -20.73 -26.98 58.11
CA TYR A 530 -21.38 -26.15 59.18
C TYR A 530 -20.59 -25.38 60.29
N LEU A 531 -20.91 -24.06 60.36
CA LEU A 531 -21.37 -23.23 61.52
C LEU A 531 -20.43 -22.96 62.73
N GLU A 532 -20.44 -21.81 63.44
CA GLU A 532 -21.03 -20.45 63.24
C GLU A 532 -20.45 -19.46 64.31
N GLN A 533 -20.86 -18.18 64.22
CA GLN A 533 -21.02 -17.17 65.30
C GLN A 533 -19.84 -16.28 65.79
N THR A 534 -20.27 -15.08 66.21
CA THR A 534 -19.62 -13.77 66.48
C THR A 534 -19.60 -13.49 68.02
N PRO A 535 -19.52 -12.26 68.62
CA PRO A 535 -19.42 -10.87 68.10
C PRO A 535 -18.49 -9.88 68.89
N ASP A 536 -18.74 -8.57 68.71
CA ASP A 536 -18.41 -7.39 69.57
C ASP A 536 -17.01 -6.71 69.40
N GLU A 537 -16.81 -5.37 69.37
CA GLU A 537 -17.73 -4.20 69.22
C GLU A 537 -16.96 -2.87 68.85
N GLU A 538 -17.71 -1.79 68.52
CA GLU A 538 -17.43 -0.32 68.59
C GLU A 538 -16.28 0.45 67.83
N ASN A 539 -16.71 1.47 67.04
CA ASN A 539 -16.32 2.92 66.97
C ASN A 539 -14.83 3.36 66.75
N GLU A 540 -14.47 4.50 66.13
CA GLU A 540 -15.18 5.64 65.48
C GLU A 540 -14.25 6.35 64.43
N GLU A 541 -14.70 7.47 63.84
CA GLU A 541 -14.07 8.20 62.71
C GLU A 541 -12.68 8.85 62.98
N THR A 542 -11.81 9.00 61.96
CA THR A 542 -11.43 10.32 61.37
C THR A 542 -10.30 10.30 60.31
N THR A 543 -10.35 11.33 59.44
CA THR A 543 -9.44 11.79 58.38
C THR A 543 -7.91 11.62 58.52
N SER A 544 -7.20 11.27 57.44
CA SER A 544 -6.36 12.22 56.66
C SER A 544 -5.42 11.57 55.60
N THR A 545 -4.91 12.41 54.69
CA THR A 545 -3.97 12.15 53.58
C THR A 545 -2.61 11.53 53.95
N ALA A 546 -2.10 10.57 53.15
CA ALA A 546 -0.85 10.74 52.34
C ALA A 546 -0.37 9.45 51.60
N VAL A 547 0.01 9.65 50.32
CA VAL A 547 1.15 9.06 49.56
C VAL A 547 1.81 7.76 50.03
N TYR A 548 1.87 6.74 49.16
CA TYR A 548 2.92 5.71 49.16
C TYR A 548 3.35 5.26 47.75
N ASN A 549 4.67 5.03 47.59
CA ASN A 549 5.31 4.47 46.39
C ASN A 549 5.26 2.94 46.38
N VAL A 550 5.40 2.33 45.20
CA VAL A 550 5.61 0.87 45.02
C VAL A 550 6.82 0.62 44.13
N SER A 551 7.65 -0.35 44.50
CA SER A 551 8.88 -0.76 43.81
C SER A 551 8.72 -2.10 43.06
N TYR A 552 9.50 -2.27 41.99
CA TYR A 552 9.54 -3.48 41.14
C TYR A 552 10.54 -4.53 41.65
N VAL A 553 10.35 -5.78 41.20
CA VAL A 553 11.39 -6.82 41.11
C VAL A 553 11.29 -7.50 39.74
N THR A 554 12.43 -7.76 39.11
CA THR A 554 12.59 -8.36 37.77
C THR A 554 13.27 -9.74 37.84
N ASN A 555 13.16 -10.57 36.79
CA ASN A 555 14.24 -11.49 36.34
C ASN A 555 13.95 -12.25 35.00
N SER A 556 14.66 -11.85 33.94
CA SER A 556 15.68 -12.63 33.19
C SER A 556 15.39 -13.97 32.44
N ALA A 557 15.38 -13.89 31.09
CA ALA A 557 16.07 -14.72 30.05
C ALA A 557 15.88 -16.29 29.97
N ASP A 558 16.07 -17.05 28.86
CA ASP A 558 16.80 -16.88 27.57
C ASP A 558 16.32 -17.93 26.47
N PRO A 559 17.02 -18.33 25.34
CA PRO A 559 16.64 -17.93 23.95
C PRO A 559 16.54 -19.04 22.83
N ARG A 560 16.02 -18.65 21.63
CA ARG A 560 16.57 -18.85 20.23
C ARG A 560 15.51 -19.05 19.12
N TYR A 561 15.51 -18.21 18.07
CA TYR A 561 16.12 -18.43 16.73
C TYR A 561 15.79 -17.24 15.79
N SER A 562 16.61 -16.97 14.76
CA SER A 562 16.57 -15.74 13.92
C SER A 562 16.63 -16.01 12.41
N ASP A 563 16.53 -14.90 11.65
CA ASP A 563 17.09 -14.57 10.31
C ASP A 563 15.96 -14.08 9.36
N GLN A 564 15.78 -12.75 9.16
CA GLN A 564 16.49 -11.79 8.27
C GLN A 564 15.89 -11.77 6.83
N GLU A 565 15.68 -10.64 6.15
CA GLU A 565 15.96 -9.20 6.43
C GLU A 565 14.75 -8.33 5.95
N ASP A 566 14.72 -7.00 5.73
CA ASP A 566 15.73 -5.93 5.66
C ASP A 566 15.32 -4.65 6.44
N THR A 567 16.26 -4.03 7.17
CA THR A 567 16.24 -2.59 7.55
C THR A 567 17.64 -2.13 7.98
N GLU A 568 18.22 -1.14 7.33
CA GLU A 568 19.45 -0.47 7.80
C GLU A 568 19.16 0.54 8.92
N SER A 569 19.64 0.27 10.13
CA SER A 569 19.98 1.29 11.12
C SER A 569 20.97 0.74 12.13
N GLU A 570 22.15 1.35 12.25
CA GLU A 570 23.15 1.00 13.27
C GLU A 570 22.60 1.29 14.67
N ALA A 571 22.62 0.29 15.55
CA ALA A 571 22.13 0.40 16.92
C ALA A 571 23.27 0.22 17.95
N GLU A 572 23.69 1.30 18.60
CA GLU A 572 24.49 1.23 19.82
C GLU A 572 23.59 0.92 21.04
N SER A 573 24.08 0.05 21.93
CA SER A 573 23.36 -0.40 23.11
C SER A 573 23.31 0.69 24.21
N VAL A 574 22.11 0.98 24.73
CA VAL A 574 21.90 1.94 25.84
C VAL A 574 21.38 1.24 27.10
N ASN A 575 21.96 1.59 28.25
CA ASN A 575 21.66 1.03 29.58
C ASN A 575 20.37 1.59 30.22
N GLU A 576 19.91 0.92 31.28
CA GLU A 576 18.84 1.38 32.18
C GLU A 576 19.14 2.75 32.83
N SER A 577 18.57 3.84 32.31
CA SER A 577 18.48 5.13 33.02
C SER A 577 17.28 6.02 32.62
N SER A 578 16.33 5.47 31.87
CA SER A 578 15.40 6.25 31.04
C SER A 578 14.26 6.96 31.78
N LEU A 579 14.02 6.67 33.07
CA LEU A 579 12.85 7.18 33.81
C LEU A 579 13.05 8.57 34.43
N GLU A 580 14.28 9.04 34.63
CA GLU A 580 14.54 10.42 35.08
C GLU A 580 14.59 11.42 33.92
N ASN A 581 14.71 10.95 32.66
CA ASN A 581 14.94 11.82 31.51
C ASN A 581 13.66 12.43 30.90
N LEU A 582 12.48 12.03 31.36
CA LEU A 582 11.21 12.59 30.87
C LEU A 582 10.96 14.02 31.39
N SER A 583 11.39 14.32 32.62
CA SER A 583 11.22 15.65 33.24
C SER A 583 12.18 16.68 32.64
N SER A 584 13.41 16.29 32.31
CA SER A 584 14.40 17.11 31.61
C SER A 584 14.01 17.41 30.16
N VAL A 585 13.41 16.46 29.43
CA VAL A 585 12.87 16.69 28.07
C VAL A 585 11.64 17.61 28.11
N VAL A 586 10.74 17.43 29.08
CA VAL A 586 9.63 18.37 29.32
C VAL A 586 10.17 19.78 29.55
N LEU A 587 11.13 19.95 30.47
CA LEU A 587 11.80 21.23 30.75
C LEU A 587 12.49 21.84 29.51
N LEU A 588 13.09 21.04 28.63
CA LEU A 588 13.69 21.56 27.38
C LEU A 588 12.62 22.04 26.39
N SER A 589 11.51 21.31 26.24
CA SER A 589 10.40 21.70 25.37
C SER A 589 9.63 22.93 25.87
N GLU A 590 9.56 23.13 27.20
CA GLU A 590 8.89 24.26 27.84
C GLU A 590 9.77 25.54 27.88
N ASN A 591 11.09 25.41 27.70
CA ASN A 591 12.01 26.55 27.58
C ASN A 591 12.15 27.09 26.14
N LEU A 592 11.57 26.43 25.14
CA LEU A 592 11.36 27.01 23.81
C LEU A 592 10.12 27.90 23.89
N GLY A 593 10.35 29.19 24.13
CA GLY A 593 9.29 30.21 24.19
C GLY A 593 8.45 30.28 22.92
N ASP A 594 7.19 30.66 23.06
CA ASP A 594 6.27 30.77 21.93
C ASP A 594 6.80 31.81 20.91
N ILE A 595 6.83 31.44 19.64
CA ILE A 595 7.42 32.24 18.55
C ILE A 595 6.39 33.29 18.11
N PRO A 596 6.68 34.60 18.16
CA PRO A 596 5.84 35.61 17.56
C PRO A 596 5.72 35.37 16.06
N ILE A 597 4.50 35.46 15.51
CA ILE A 597 4.25 35.26 14.07
C ILE A 597 5.18 36.11 13.17
N PRO A 598 5.44 37.41 13.46
CA PRO A 598 6.38 38.21 12.67
C PRO A 598 7.85 37.74 12.71
N GLU A 599 8.23 36.92 13.70
CA GLU A 599 9.58 36.35 13.83
C GLU A 599 9.67 34.93 13.26
N LEU A 600 8.56 34.35 12.79
CA LEU A 600 8.49 32.96 12.31
C LEU A 600 9.39 32.73 11.09
N HIS A 601 9.39 33.66 10.14
CA HIS A 601 10.26 33.58 8.96
C HIS A 601 11.75 33.57 9.34
N ASP A 602 12.18 34.51 10.18
CA ASP A 602 13.54 34.62 10.71
C ASP A 602 13.94 33.43 11.60
N TYR A 603 13.00 32.82 12.31
CA TYR A 603 13.21 31.56 13.02
C TYR A 603 13.54 30.44 12.04
N ILE A 604 12.74 30.28 10.98
CA ILE A 604 12.91 29.23 9.97
C ILE A 604 14.25 29.39 9.24
N LEU A 605 14.62 30.62 8.83
CA LEU A 605 15.92 30.90 8.23
C LEU A 605 17.08 30.56 9.17
N ARG A 606 17.02 30.97 10.44
CA ARG A 606 18.06 30.63 11.44
C ARG A 606 18.22 29.13 11.65
N LYS A 607 17.14 28.34 11.52
CA LYS A 607 17.12 26.88 11.72
C LYS A 607 17.51 26.05 10.49
N HIS A 608 17.37 26.59 9.28
CA HIS A 608 17.87 25.97 8.04
C HIS A 608 19.41 26.08 7.89
N ARG A 609 20.04 27.08 8.53
CA ARG A 609 21.51 27.25 8.52
C ARG A 609 22.21 25.94 8.90
N ASN A 610 23.25 25.59 8.14
CA ASN A 610 23.99 24.33 8.24
C ASN A 610 23.10 23.08 8.04
N THR A 611 22.51 22.92 6.84
CA THR A 611 21.81 21.68 6.43
C THR A 611 20.71 21.23 7.40
N GLU A 612 19.88 22.19 7.85
CA GLU A 612 18.72 21.96 8.74
C GLU A 612 19.10 21.42 10.15
N GLU A 613 20.36 21.52 10.58
CA GLU A 613 20.84 21.02 11.87
C GLU A 613 19.99 21.53 13.05
N GLY A 614 19.55 22.79 12.99
CA GLY A 614 18.69 23.40 14.00
C GLY A 614 17.31 22.74 14.12
N PHE A 615 16.70 22.31 13.01
CA PHE A 615 15.44 21.57 13.00
C PHE A 615 15.64 20.10 13.39
N ARG A 616 16.75 19.48 12.97
CA ARG A 616 17.12 18.11 13.37
C ARG A 616 17.31 18.01 14.89
N ALA A 617 17.95 19.00 15.50
CA ALA A 617 18.11 19.07 16.95
C ALA A 617 16.77 19.20 17.70
N GLU A 618 15.85 20.05 17.23
CA GLU A 618 14.51 20.19 17.83
C GLU A 618 13.67 18.93 17.67
N PHE A 619 13.67 18.33 16.48
CA PHE A 619 12.93 17.10 16.21
C PHE A 619 13.45 15.94 17.06
N LYS A 620 14.77 15.82 17.23
CA LYS A 620 15.42 14.82 18.10
C LYS A 620 15.18 15.06 19.59
N ALA A 621 14.83 16.30 19.99
CA ALA A 621 14.47 16.63 21.37
C ALA A 621 12.99 16.36 21.69
N LEU A 622 12.15 16.05 20.69
CA LEU A 622 10.77 15.61 20.92
C LEU A 622 10.77 14.24 21.62
N PRO A 623 9.75 13.91 22.44
CA PRO A 623 9.61 12.58 23.01
C PRO A 623 9.55 11.49 21.93
N GLU A 624 10.24 10.36 22.15
CA GLU A 624 10.25 9.21 21.25
C GLU A 624 9.82 7.92 21.97
N GLY A 625 9.26 6.98 21.21
CA GLY A 625 8.77 5.69 21.71
C GLY A 625 7.41 5.76 22.45
N ASP A 626 7.08 4.65 23.12
CA ASP A 626 5.84 4.44 23.86
C ASP A 626 5.87 5.19 25.21
N ILE A 627 5.68 6.51 25.17
CA ILE A 627 5.67 7.35 26.39
C ILE A 627 4.38 7.23 27.22
N SER A 628 3.49 6.31 26.85
CA SER A 628 2.25 5.99 27.55
C SER A 628 1.83 4.55 27.27
N ARG A 629 0.94 4.00 28.09
CA ARG A 629 0.48 2.61 27.96
C ARG A 629 -0.34 2.41 26.68
N CYS A 630 -0.04 1.33 25.96
CA CYS A 630 -0.75 0.86 24.76
C CYS A 630 -1.41 -0.51 25.00
N THR A 631 -1.75 -0.84 26.24
CA THR A 631 -2.10 -2.20 26.68
C THR A 631 -3.32 -2.76 25.95
N ILE A 632 -4.31 -1.93 25.59
CA ILE A 632 -5.47 -2.38 24.83
C ILE A 632 -5.10 -2.63 23.36
N GLY A 633 -4.31 -1.75 22.74
CA GLY A 633 -3.86 -1.91 21.36
C GLY A 633 -2.91 -3.09 21.14
N GLY A 634 -2.13 -3.45 22.17
CA GLY A 634 -1.20 -4.58 22.17
C GLY A 634 -1.82 -5.95 22.49
N GLN A 635 -3.11 -6.03 22.83
CA GLN A 635 -3.78 -7.32 23.11
C GLN A 635 -3.78 -8.21 21.86
N GLU A 636 -3.54 -9.53 22.03
CA GLU A 636 -3.50 -10.52 20.94
C GLU A 636 -4.72 -10.37 20.00
N LYS A 637 -5.94 -10.23 20.57
CA LYS A 637 -7.19 -10.02 19.82
C LYS A 637 -7.24 -8.74 18.95
N ASN A 638 -6.50 -7.71 19.33
CA ASN A 638 -6.49 -6.41 18.65
C ASN A 638 -5.32 -6.28 17.66
N THR A 639 -4.29 -7.12 17.74
CA THR A 639 -3.12 -7.08 16.84
C THR A 639 -3.49 -7.11 15.36
N LEU A 640 -4.46 -7.93 14.96
CA LEU A 640 -4.95 -8.03 13.57
C LEU A 640 -5.74 -6.81 13.11
N ARG A 641 -6.28 -6.00 14.04
CA ARG A 641 -6.92 -4.71 13.72
C ARG A 641 -5.90 -3.60 13.52
N ASN A 642 -4.66 -3.77 13.95
CA ASN A 642 -3.59 -2.80 13.69
C ASN A 642 -3.00 -2.99 12.28
N ARG A 643 -2.71 -1.90 11.59
CA ARG A 643 -2.00 -1.91 10.30
C ARG A 643 -0.49 -2.10 10.48
N PHE A 644 0.07 -1.54 11.54
CA PHE A 644 1.49 -1.65 11.90
C PHE A 644 1.62 -2.10 13.37
N ARG A 645 2.54 -3.02 13.66
CA ARG A 645 2.74 -3.58 15.02
C ARG A 645 3.29 -2.54 16.00
N ASN A 646 4.07 -1.58 15.49
CA ASN A 646 4.70 -0.46 16.19
C ASN A 646 3.92 0.86 16.03
N THR A 647 2.62 0.80 15.76
CA THR A 647 1.76 2.00 15.77
C THR A 647 0.44 1.67 16.43
N LEU A 648 0.42 1.76 17.75
CA LEU A 648 -0.71 1.47 18.62
C LEU A 648 -1.33 2.79 19.14
N PRO A 649 -2.62 2.80 19.51
CA PRO A 649 -3.19 3.92 20.25
C PRO A 649 -2.81 3.83 21.73
N TYR A 650 -2.54 4.97 22.38
CA TYR A 650 -2.42 5.01 23.83
C TYR A 650 -3.78 4.80 24.50
N ASP A 651 -3.79 4.08 25.63
CA ASP A 651 -5.01 3.65 26.32
C ASP A 651 -5.84 4.81 26.88
N HIS A 652 -5.20 5.93 27.25
CA HIS A 652 -5.84 7.06 27.93
C HIS A 652 -6.60 8.00 26.98
N SER A 653 -6.21 8.02 25.71
CA SER A 653 -6.73 8.92 24.66
C SER A 653 -7.39 8.16 23.50
N ARG A 654 -7.40 6.82 23.53
CA ARG A 654 -7.98 6.02 22.44
C ARG A 654 -9.47 6.31 22.27
N VAL A 655 -9.96 6.17 21.04
CA VAL A 655 -11.41 6.11 20.80
C VAL A 655 -11.95 4.75 21.26
N VAL A 656 -13.05 4.77 21.99
CA VAL A 656 -13.69 3.57 22.57
C VAL A 656 -15.02 3.35 21.85
N LEU A 657 -15.14 2.24 21.13
CA LEU A 657 -16.35 1.92 20.38
C LEU A 657 -17.42 1.32 21.29
N THR A 658 -18.65 1.77 21.12
CA THR A 658 -19.84 1.26 21.80
C THR A 658 -20.40 0.08 21.01
N ASP A 659 -20.54 -1.06 21.67
CA ASP A 659 -21.03 -2.29 21.04
C ASP A 659 -21.86 -3.15 21.98
N PRO A 660 -22.98 -3.72 21.52
CA PRO A 660 -23.70 -4.75 22.28
C PRO A 660 -22.89 -6.05 22.48
N GLY A 661 -21.88 -6.32 21.64
CA GLY A 661 -21.00 -7.48 21.73
C GLY A 661 -19.69 -7.24 22.50
N GLY A 662 -19.49 -6.06 23.08
CA GLY A 662 -18.32 -5.76 23.93
C GLY A 662 -17.01 -5.46 23.21
N GLU A 663 -17.00 -5.39 21.88
CA GLU A 663 -15.79 -5.12 21.08
C GLU A 663 -15.58 -3.62 20.85
N ASP A 664 -14.77 -3.03 21.72
CA ASP A 664 -14.58 -1.58 21.90
C ASP A 664 -13.37 -0.97 21.19
N TYR A 665 -12.57 -1.79 20.50
CA TYR A 665 -11.26 -1.37 20.00
C TYR A 665 -11.28 -0.87 18.54
N ILE A 666 -10.68 0.31 18.34
CA ILE A 666 -10.19 0.81 17.06
C ILE A 666 -8.81 1.48 17.27
N ASN A 667 -7.94 1.42 16.25
CA ASN A 667 -6.66 2.13 16.28
C ASN A 667 -6.86 3.61 15.91
N ALA A 668 -7.34 4.36 16.89
CA ALA A 668 -7.59 5.80 16.83
C ALA A 668 -7.38 6.44 18.20
N ASN A 669 -6.97 7.71 18.23
CA ASN A 669 -6.89 8.53 19.44
C ASN A 669 -7.62 9.86 19.22
N TYR A 670 -8.34 10.30 20.25
CA TYR A 670 -8.75 11.69 20.38
C TYR A 670 -7.50 12.57 20.52
N ILE A 671 -7.48 13.69 19.81
CA ILE A 671 -6.39 14.66 19.87
C ILE A 671 -6.98 16.03 20.26
N PRO A 672 -6.45 16.69 21.30
CA PRO A 672 -6.83 18.04 21.67
C PRO A 672 -6.21 19.11 20.76
N ASN A 673 -6.91 20.23 20.62
CA ASN A 673 -6.35 21.48 20.10
C ASN A 673 -5.29 22.07 21.07
N VAL A 674 -4.78 23.28 20.77
CA VAL A 674 -3.76 23.94 21.61
C VAL A 674 -4.29 24.25 23.01
N GLN A 675 -5.56 24.69 23.11
CA GLN A 675 -6.26 25.05 24.33
C GLN A 675 -6.54 23.83 25.24
N GLY A 676 -6.77 22.67 24.63
CA GLY A 676 -7.02 21.40 25.31
C GLY A 676 -8.35 20.72 25.00
N ASP A 677 -9.23 21.34 24.20
CA ASP A 677 -10.50 20.72 23.80
C ASP A 677 -10.24 19.64 22.75
N ILE A 678 -10.95 18.51 22.85
CA ILE A 678 -10.88 17.44 21.84
C ILE A 678 -11.49 17.96 20.54
N SER A 679 -10.64 18.21 19.55
CA SER A 679 -11.03 18.75 18.23
C SER A 679 -10.77 17.78 17.08
N TYR A 680 -9.97 16.73 17.29
CA TYR A 680 -9.64 15.76 16.24
C TYR A 680 -9.70 14.32 16.72
N ILE A 681 -9.80 13.41 15.75
CA ILE A 681 -9.51 11.99 15.93
C ILE A 681 -8.43 11.60 14.92
N ALA A 682 -7.24 11.23 15.41
CA ALA A 682 -6.16 10.69 14.59
C ALA A 682 -6.26 9.17 14.56
N CYS A 683 -6.45 8.57 13.37
CA CYS A 683 -6.63 7.13 13.23
C CYS A 683 -5.83 6.53 12.08
N GLN A 684 -5.62 5.21 12.09
CA GLN A 684 -4.99 4.51 10.96
C GLN A 684 -5.92 4.48 9.73
N GLY A 685 -5.34 4.38 8.53
CA GLY A 685 -6.10 4.06 7.32
C GLY A 685 -6.72 2.67 7.44
N PRO A 686 -8.06 2.53 7.30
CA PRO A 686 -8.76 1.27 7.51
C PRO A 686 -8.13 0.08 6.75
N LYS A 687 -8.21 -1.10 7.35
CA LYS A 687 -7.93 -2.40 6.72
C LYS A 687 -9.26 -3.01 6.25
N PRO A 688 -9.28 -3.99 5.34
CA PRO A 688 -10.52 -4.69 4.97
C PRO A 688 -11.33 -5.14 6.21
N THR A 689 -10.64 -5.71 7.21
CA THR A 689 -11.23 -6.18 8.47
C THR A 689 -11.68 -5.09 9.45
N THR A 690 -11.35 -3.82 9.22
CA THR A 690 -11.67 -2.70 10.14
C THR A 690 -12.49 -1.58 9.49
N VAL A 691 -12.96 -1.74 8.24
CA VAL A 691 -13.88 -0.76 7.59
C VAL A 691 -15.19 -0.62 8.39
N LYS A 692 -15.68 -1.72 8.96
CA LYS A 692 -16.85 -1.74 9.86
C LYS A 692 -16.62 -0.90 11.12
N ASP A 693 -15.46 -1.06 11.76
CA ASP A 693 -15.11 -0.32 12.97
C ASP A 693 -14.91 1.17 12.70
N PHE A 694 -14.30 1.51 11.56
CA PHE A 694 -14.15 2.89 11.11
C PHE A 694 -15.50 3.57 10.93
N TRP A 695 -16.42 2.97 10.15
CA TRP A 695 -17.75 3.56 9.98
C TRP A 695 -18.56 3.61 11.28
N ARG A 696 -18.41 2.62 12.17
CA ARG A 696 -18.99 2.65 13.53
C ARG A 696 -18.46 3.84 14.34
N MET A 697 -17.16 4.13 14.29
CA MET A 697 -16.55 5.33 14.89
C MET A 697 -17.16 6.62 14.31
N ILE A 698 -17.22 6.74 12.98
CA ILE A 698 -17.81 7.89 12.27
C ILE A 698 -19.25 8.16 12.74
N TRP A 699 -20.07 7.11 12.86
CA TRP A 699 -21.46 7.24 13.31
C TRP A 699 -21.58 7.58 14.80
N GLN A 700 -20.79 6.93 15.65
CA GLN A 700 -20.83 7.15 17.10
C GLN A 700 -20.42 8.58 17.48
N GLU A 701 -19.27 9.01 16.97
CA GLU A 701 -18.66 10.31 17.28
C GLU A 701 -19.31 11.48 16.52
N LYS A 702 -20.36 11.19 15.72
CA LYS A 702 -21.12 12.15 14.91
C LYS A 702 -20.21 12.98 13.99
N ILE A 703 -19.28 12.30 13.34
CA ILE A 703 -18.29 12.95 12.47
C ILE A 703 -18.97 13.47 11.21
N HIS A 704 -18.74 14.75 10.91
CA HIS A 704 -19.24 15.41 9.70
C HIS A 704 -18.16 15.56 8.63
N THR A 705 -16.89 15.64 9.01
CA THR A 705 -15.76 15.79 8.08
C THR A 705 -14.65 14.77 8.35
N VAL A 706 -14.15 14.16 7.27
CA VAL A 706 -13.02 13.21 7.28
C VAL A 706 -11.94 13.69 6.31
N VAL A 707 -10.70 13.76 6.79
CA VAL A 707 -9.50 14.12 6.01
C VAL A 707 -8.60 12.89 5.84
N MET A 708 -8.41 12.46 4.60
CA MET A 708 -7.57 11.34 4.18
C MET A 708 -6.34 11.87 3.43
N LEU A 709 -5.14 11.56 3.92
CA LEU A 709 -3.86 12.11 3.47
C LEU A 709 -2.95 11.05 2.83
N THR A 710 -3.51 10.13 2.06
CA THR A 710 -2.79 9.01 1.43
C THR A 710 -3.62 8.47 0.28
N ARG A 711 -2.97 8.04 -0.80
CA ARG A 711 -3.66 7.23 -1.82
C ARG A 711 -3.96 5.84 -1.22
N THR A 712 -4.91 5.09 -1.78
CA THR A 712 -5.18 3.71 -1.32
C THR A 712 -3.98 2.78 -1.58
N ILE A 713 -3.27 3.03 -2.67
CA ILE A 713 -2.03 2.37 -3.09
C ILE A 713 -1.00 3.46 -3.41
N GLU A 714 0.24 3.26 -2.97
CA GLU A 714 1.40 4.14 -3.21
C GLU A 714 2.59 3.21 -3.54
N GLY A 715 3.18 3.40 -4.71
CA GLY A 715 4.01 2.39 -5.38
C GLY A 715 3.28 1.05 -5.52
N ASP A 716 3.91 -0.01 -5.02
CA ASP A 716 3.39 -1.37 -4.91
C ASP A 716 2.57 -1.60 -3.61
N LYS A 717 2.54 -0.64 -2.69
CA LYS A 717 2.11 -0.86 -1.29
C LYS A 717 0.73 -0.29 -0.98
N ARG A 718 -0.15 -1.17 -0.48
CA ARG A 718 -1.53 -0.86 -0.07
C ARG A 718 -1.57 -0.08 1.25
N LYS A 719 -1.66 1.25 1.17
CA LYS A 719 -1.63 2.17 2.31
C LYS A 719 -2.97 2.29 3.05
N CYS A 720 -4.10 2.20 2.36
CA CYS A 720 -5.45 2.31 2.92
C CYS A 720 -6.44 1.43 2.15
N GLU A 721 -7.43 0.86 2.83
CA GLU A 721 -8.61 0.27 2.16
C GLU A 721 -9.48 1.38 1.58
N GLN A 722 -10.13 1.12 0.45
CA GLN A 722 -11.20 2.00 -0.04
C GLN A 722 -12.46 1.74 0.78
N TYR A 723 -12.76 2.63 1.73
CA TYR A 723 -13.91 2.50 2.62
C TYR A 723 -15.16 3.25 2.15
N TRP A 724 -15.16 3.80 0.93
CA TRP A 724 -16.28 4.54 0.32
C TRP A 724 -16.66 3.95 -1.05
N PRO A 725 -17.92 4.07 -1.49
CA PRO A 725 -18.35 3.58 -2.79
C PRO A 725 -18.01 4.58 -3.92
N SER A 726 -18.01 4.12 -5.17
CA SER A 726 -18.02 5.02 -6.34
C SER A 726 -19.28 5.91 -6.37
N LEU A 727 -19.22 7.02 -7.12
CA LEU A 727 -20.35 7.93 -7.30
C LEU A 727 -21.66 7.18 -7.68
N GLY A 728 -22.76 7.53 -7.03
CA GLY A 728 -24.08 6.90 -7.23
C GLY A 728 -24.22 5.47 -6.69
N ARG A 729 -23.18 4.88 -6.10
CA ARG A 729 -23.23 3.53 -5.52
C ARG A 729 -23.34 3.57 -3.99
N THR A 730 -23.86 2.50 -3.42
CA THR A 730 -24.00 2.29 -1.97
C THR A 730 -23.21 1.06 -1.55
N ILE A 731 -22.51 1.15 -0.41
CA ILE A 731 -21.94 0.00 0.32
C ILE A 731 -22.58 -0.10 1.71
N ILE A 732 -22.67 -1.31 2.23
CA ILE A 732 -23.21 -1.59 3.56
C ILE A 732 -22.04 -2.03 4.46
N SER A 733 -21.74 -1.24 5.49
CA SER A 733 -20.67 -1.48 6.45
C SER A 733 -21.27 -1.83 7.82
N GLY A 734 -21.55 -3.12 8.02
CA GLY A 734 -22.22 -3.61 9.22
C GLY A 734 -23.69 -3.19 9.30
N LYS A 735 -23.96 -2.07 9.99
CA LYS A 735 -25.31 -1.49 10.15
C LYS A 735 -25.49 -0.17 9.38
N ILE A 736 -24.39 0.35 8.84
CA ILE A 736 -24.31 1.69 8.27
C ILE A 736 -24.27 1.58 6.75
N ASP A 737 -25.19 2.24 6.08
CA ASP A 737 -25.23 2.34 4.63
C ASP A 737 -24.56 3.65 4.23
N ILE A 738 -23.61 3.57 3.29
CA ILE A 738 -22.84 4.71 2.80
C ILE A 738 -23.04 4.83 1.31
N THR A 739 -23.46 6.00 0.83
CA THR A 739 -23.68 6.30 -0.59
C THR A 739 -22.90 7.54 -0.98
N THR A 740 -22.09 7.49 -2.04
CA THR A 740 -21.43 8.68 -2.59
C THR A 740 -22.44 9.43 -3.44
N VAL A 741 -22.86 10.62 -2.99
CA VAL A 741 -23.87 11.44 -3.67
C VAL A 741 -23.27 12.59 -4.47
N ASP A 742 -22.00 12.92 -4.23
CA ASP A 742 -21.24 13.92 -4.97
C ASP A 742 -19.75 13.58 -4.91
N GLU A 743 -19.00 13.87 -5.98
CA GLU A 743 -17.55 13.65 -6.09
C GLU A 743 -16.93 14.68 -7.04
N THR A 744 -16.02 15.51 -6.53
CA THR A 744 -15.27 16.51 -7.30
C THR A 744 -13.78 16.19 -7.20
N ASN A 745 -13.16 15.92 -8.34
CA ASN A 745 -11.72 15.70 -8.45
C ASN A 745 -11.02 17.00 -8.84
N TYR A 746 -10.09 17.46 -8.00
CA TYR A 746 -9.14 18.54 -8.28
C TYR A 746 -7.77 17.89 -8.52
N ALA A 747 -6.83 18.64 -9.10
CA ALA A 747 -5.48 18.14 -9.43
C ALA A 747 -4.83 17.30 -8.31
N PHE A 748 -4.77 17.85 -7.09
CA PHE A 748 -4.05 17.25 -5.96
C PHE A 748 -4.96 16.64 -4.86
N PHE A 749 -6.29 16.64 -5.05
CA PHE A 749 -7.24 16.10 -4.08
C PHE A 749 -8.64 15.82 -4.64
N THR A 750 -9.36 14.85 -4.05
CA THR A 750 -10.81 14.65 -4.28
C THR A 750 -11.62 15.14 -3.08
N ILE A 751 -12.75 15.81 -3.31
CA ILE A 751 -13.78 16.06 -2.30
C ILE A 751 -15.01 15.20 -2.63
N ARG A 752 -15.55 14.49 -1.64
CA ARG A 752 -16.78 13.69 -1.78
C ARG A 752 -17.82 14.08 -0.76
N LYS A 753 -19.09 14.06 -1.17
CA LYS A 753 -20.22 14.12 -0.24
C LYS A 753 -20.81 12.72 -0.09
N LEU A 754 -20.77 12.19 1.12
CA LEU A 754 -21.25 10.87 1.47
C LEU A 754 -22.56 11.00 2.25
N LYS A 755 -23.62 10.33 1.78
CA LYS A 755 -24.85 10.14 2.53
C LYS A 755 -24.69 8.88 3.39
N VAL A 756 -24.87 9.03 4.70
CA VAL A 756 -24.67 7.97 5.69
C VAL A 756 -25.96 7.77 6.46
N THR A 757 -26.43 6.52 6.57
CA THR A 757 -27.64 6.14 7.32
C THR A 757 -27.40 4.91 8.18
N ASN A 758 -28.06 4.80 9.34
CA ASN A 758 -28.05 3.61 10.17
C ASN A 758 -29.36 2.82 10.01
N SER A 759 -29.27 1.64 9.38
CA SER A 759 -30.39 0.76 9.07
C SER A 759 -31.16 0.20 10.29
N GLN A 760 -30.63 0.36 11.49
CA GLN A 760 -31.21 -0.18 12.74
C GLN A 760 -31.94 0.87 13.59
N GLU A 761 -31.85 2.16 13.26
CA GLU A 761 -32.51 3.21 14.03
C GLU A 761 -33.98 3.37 13.59
N SER A 762 -34.91 3.30 14.55
CA SER A 762 -36.37 3.36 14.32
C SER A 762 -36.85 4.68 13.70
N LYS A 763 -35.96 5.67 13.62
CA LYS A 763 -36.09 6.89 12.84
C LYS A 763 -34.80 7.01 12.05
N ALA A 764 -34.87 6.81 10.72
CA ALA A 764 -33.68 6.88 9.85
C ALA A 764 -33.10 8.30 9.85
N GLU A 765 -32.10 8.54 10.69
CA GLU A 765 -31.28 9.74 10.61
C GLU A 765 -30.42 9.66 9.35
N ILE A 766 -30.48 10.69 8.50
CA ILE A 766 -29.62 10.84 7.33
C ILE A 766 -28.56 11.87 7.70
N ARG A 767 -27.29 11.46 7.72
CA ARG A 767 -26.16 12.37 7.88
C ARG A 767 -25.46 12.56 6.55
N HIS A 768 -25.02 13.78 6.30
CA HIS A 768 -24.10 14.08 5.21
C HIS A 768 -22.71 14.25 5.79
N LEU A 769 -21.73 13.56 5.21
CA LEU A 769 -20.34 13.59 5.59
C LEU A 769 -19.51 14.08 4.41
N HIS A 770 -18.61 15.03 4.67
CA HIS A 770 -17.65 15.55 3.71
C HIS A 770 -16.33 14.80 3.85
N HIS A 771 -15.91 14.12 2.78
CA HIS A 771 -14.67 13.34 2.74
C HIS A 771 -13.67 14.04 1.81
N PHE A 772 -12.63 14.60 2.42
CA PHE A 772 -11.54 15.30 1.76
C PHE A 772 -10.34 14.36 1.64
N HIS A 773 -9.92 14.07 0.41
CA HIS A 773 -8.90 13.07 0.09
C HIS A 773 -7.74 13.71 -0.67
N PHE A 774 -6.67 14.05 0.06
CA PHE A 774 -5.45 14.61 -0.52
C PHE A 774 -4.62 13.52 -1.19
N THR A 775 -4.44 13.63 -2.50
CA THR A 775 -3.73 12.66 -3.35
C THR A 775 -2.31 13.10 -3.69
N GLY A 776 -2.04 14.42 -3.72
CA GLY A 776 -0.74 15.01 -4.04
C GLY A 776 0.35 14.89 -2.96
N TRP A 777 0.23 13.98 -1.99
CA TRP A 777 1.34 13.71 -1.05
C TRP A 777 2.24 12.62 -1.62
N PRO A 778 3.51 12.92 -1.95
CA PRO A 778 4.39 11.94 -2.58
C PRO A 778 4.71 10.75 -1.66
N ASP A 779 5.04 9.62 -2.30
CA ASP A 779 5.36 8.37 -1.61
C ASP A 779 6.67 8.49 -0.79
N HIS A 780 7.59 9.34 -1.25
CA HIS A 780 8.79 9.79 -0.55
C HIS A 780 8.76 11.32 -0.37
N GLY A 781 9.08 11.82 0.82
CA GLY A 781 9.17 13.26 1.11
C GLY A 781 7.87 13.92 1.60
N VAL A 782 7.67 15.17 1.19
CA VAL A 782 6.57 16.06 1.60
C VAL A 782 6.06 16.85 0.40
N PRO A 783 4.76 17.20 0.33
CA PRO A 783 4.22 18.01 -0.76
C PRO A 783 4.74 19.46 -0.69
N PRO A 784 4.72 20.20 -1.81
CA PRO A 784 4.83 21.66 -1.81
C PRO A 784 3.85 22.30 -0.82
N THR A 785 4.32 23.30 -0.08
CA THR A 785 3.57 24.00 0.99
C THR A 785 2.22 24.51 0.48
N SER A 786 2.22 25.20 -0.66
CA SER A 786 1.03 25.78 -1.27
C SER A 786 0.00 24.72 -1.68
N GLN A 787 0.40 23.55 -2.19
CA GLN A 787 -0.54 22.45 -2.49
C GLN A 787 -1.26 21.99 -1.23
N LEU A 788 -0.53 21.73 -0.14
CA LEU A 788 -1.12 21.29 1.13
C LEU A 788 -2.00 22.38 1.75
N LEU A 789 -1.62 23.65 1.63
CA LEU A 789 -2.42 24.78 2.08
C LEU A 789 -3.71 24.94 1.26
N SER A 790 -3.66 24.79 -0.07
CA SER A 790 -4.87 24.85 -0.92
C SER A 790 -5.94 23.84 -0.49
N PHE A 791 -5.53 22.62 -0.19
CA PHE A 791 -6.39 21.57 0.37
C PHE A 791 -6.87 21.90 1.78
N TYR A 792 -5.99 22.38 2.66
CA TYR A 792 -6.34 22.81 4.01
C TYR A 792 -7.40 23.91 4.01
N PHE A 793 -7.31 24.90 3.13
CA PHE A 793 -8.30 25.97 3.03
C PHE A 793 -9.70 25.45 2.66
N GLN A 794 -9.80 24.51 1.72
CA GLN A 794 -11.06 23.84 1.35
C GLN A 794 -11.68 23.09 2.54
N VAL A 795 -10.86 22.38 3.34
CA VAL A 795 -11.32 21.75 4.59
C VAL A 795 -11.83 22.79 5.58
N ARG A 796 -11.11 23.91 5.75
CA ARG A 796 -11.48 24.98 6.70
C ARG A 796 -12.77 25.70 6.32
N GLU A 797 -13.00 25.95 5.03
CA GLU A 797 -14.21 26.60 4.53
C GLU A 797 -15.45 25.76 4.83
N GLN A 798 -15.40 24.45 4.55
CA GLN A 798 -16.48 23.53 4.89
C GLN A 798 -16.78 23.51 6.40
N LEU A 799 -15.74 23.41 7.24
CA LEU A 799 -15.90 23.41 8.71
C LEU A 799 -16.51 24.73 9.22
N ASN A 800 -16.14 25.87 8.63
CA ASN A 800 -16.69 27.17 8.98
C ASN A 800 -18.16 27.33 8.54
N VAL A 801 -18.56 26.72 7.42
CA VAL A 801 -19.96 26.71 6.92
C VAL A 801 -20.86 25.83 7.79
N GLU A 802 -20.39 24.65 8.20
CA GLU A 802 -21.17 23.73 9.03
C GLU A 802 -21.36 24.23 10.47
N GLY A 803 -20.41 25.01 11.00
CA GLY A 803 -20.48 25.55 12.36
C GLY A 803 -20.49 24.47 13.45
N THR A 804 -19.96 23.29 13.15
CA THR A 804 -20.05 22.10 13.99
C THR A 804 -18.96 22.03 15.06
N ASN A 805 -19.35 21.76 16.30
CA ASN A 805 -18.44 21.42 17.40
C ASN A 805 -18.09 19.91 17.44
N TYR A 806 -18.08 19.22 16.29
CA TYR A 806 -17.76 17.79 16.21
C TYR A 806 -16.27 17.58 15.85
N PRO A 807 -15.62 16.51 16.33
CA PRO A 807 -14.23 16.25 16.00
C PRO A 807 -13.99 16.06 14.51
N LEU A 808 -12.86 16.56 14.01
CA LEU A 808 -12.37 16.28 12.66
C LEU A 808 -11.59 14.95 12.66
N VAL A 809 -12.04 13.96 11.89
CA VAL A 809 -11.26 12.72 11.69
C VAL A 809 -10.16 12.98 10.68
N VAL A 810 -8.92 12.68 11.03
CA VAL A 810 -7.76 12.80 10.15
C VAL A 810 -7.01 11.47 10.12
N HIS A 811 -6.71 10.95 8.93
CA HIS A 811 -5.94 9.72 8.77
C HIS A 811 -5.01 9.75 7.55
N CYS A 812 -4.05 8.82 7.55
CA CYS A 812 -3.22 8.48 6.39
C CYS A 812 -3.15 6.95 6.33
N SER A 813 -1.96 6.34 6.24
CA SER A 813 -1.78 4.90 6.42
C SER A 813 -1.68 4.51 7.90
N ALA A 814 -0.66 4.98 8.62
CA ALA A 814 -0.46 4.68 10.05
C ALA A 814 -1.23 5.63 10.99
N GLY A 815 -1.70 6.78 10.48
CA GLY A 815 -2.41 7.77 11.29
C GLY A 815 -1.51 8.60 12.21
N VAL A 816 -0.24 8.80 11.86
CA VAL A 816 0.75 9.46 12.72
C VAL A 816 1.64 10.49 12.01
N GLY A 817 2.24 10.16 10.85
CA GLY A 817 3.10 11.08 10.09
C GLY A 817 2.32 12.22 9.45
N ARG A 818 1.84 12.02 8.22
CA ARG A 818 1.03 13.00 7.46
C ARG A 818 -0.17 13.55 8.28
N THR A 819 -0.85 12.66 9.02
CA THR A 819 -1.92 13.00 9.99
C THR A 819 -1.47 13.99 11.05
N GLY A 820 -0.32 13.76 11.69
CA GLY A 820 0.23 14.67 12.70
C GLY A 820 0.63 16.01 12.10
N THR A 821 1.17 16.04 10.87
CA THR A 821 1.51 17.28 10.16
C THR A 821 0.26 18.13 9.91
N PHE A 822 -0.82 17.54 9.37
CA PHE A 822 -2.06 18.28 9.10
C PHE A 822 -2.72 18.80 10.39
N ILE A 823 -2.82 17.97 11.43
CA ILE A 823 -3.38 18.40 12.73
C ILE A 823 -2.52 19.51 13.36
N ALA A 824 -1.19 19.42 13.26
CA ALA A 824 -0.30 20.47 13.76
C ALA A 824 -0.50 21.80 13.03
N ILE A 825 -0.66 21.77 11.70
CA ILE A 825 -0.97 22.97 10.89
C ILE A 825 -2.30 23.58 11.32
N ASP A 826 -3.39 22.81 11.34
CA ASP A 826 -4.74 23.33 11.66
C ASP A 826 -4.81 23.90 13.10
N ALA A 827 -4.30 23.17 14.08
CA ALA A 827 -4.36 23.60 15.48
C ALA A 827 -3.50 24.84 15.76
N LEU A 828 -2.30 24.93 15.17
CA LEU A 828 -1.41 26.07 15.35
C LEU A 828 -1.85 27.29 14.53
N ALA A 829 -2.43 27.10 13.35
CA ALA A 829 -3.04 28.17 12.57
C ALA A 829 -4.22 28.79 13.34
N GLN A 830 -5.18 27.98 13.79
CA GLN A 830 -6.31 28.46 14.60
C GLN A 830 -5.87 29.13 15.90
N ASN A 831 -4.86 28.60 16.59
CA ASN A 831 -4.34 29.24 17.80
C ASN A 831 -3.63 30.56 17.49
N GLY A 832 -2.74 30.59 16.50
CA GLY A 832 -1.93 31.76 16.18
C GLY A 832 -2.75 32.96 15.69
N VAL A 833 -3.89 32.73 15.01
CA VAL A 833 -4.87 33.79 14.69
C VAL A 833 -5.36 34.51 15.97
N ASN A 834 -5.50 33.78 17.08
CA ASN A 834 -6.00 34.32 18.35
C ASN A 834 -4.89 34.85 19.27
N THR A 835 -3.68 34.27 19.26
CA THR A 835 -2.60 34.62 20.20
C THR A 835 -1.49 35.50 19.62
N GLY A 836 -1.37 35.59 18.28
CA GLY A 836 -0.22 36.23 17.63
C GLY A 836 1.07 35.41 17.67
N THR A 837 1.01 34.16 18.15
CA THR A 837 2.18 33.30 18.44
C THR A 837 1.95 31.83 18.05
N VAL A 838 3.02 31.12 17.72
CA VAL A 838 3.00 29.67 17.45
C VAL A 838 4.12 28.95 18.19
N ASN A 839 3.91 27.68 18.55
CA ASN A 839 4.95 26.85 19.17
C ASN A 839 4.83 25.40 18.69
N VAL A 840 5.49 25.10 17.57
CA VAL A 840 5.43 23.78 16.94
C VAL A 840 6.03 22.72 17.86
N THR A 841 7.22 22.94 18.43
CA THR A 841 7.89 21.96 19.32
C THR A 841 7.01 21.55 20.49
N LYS A 842 6.37 22.53 21.16
CA LYS A 842 5.46 22.31 22.29
C LYS A 842 4.19 21.57 21.87
N TYR A 843 3.56 21.96 20.76
CA TYR A 843 2.34 21.28 20.31
C TYR A 843 2.61 19.88 19.77
N VAL A 844 3.70 19.66 19.03
CA VAL A 844 4.09 18.31 18.57
C VAL A 844 4.50 17.42 19.75
N SER A 845 5.15 17.98 20.77
CA SER A 845 5.39 17.26 22.04
C SER A 845 4.09 16.88 22.75
N ARG A 846 3.01 17.67 22.61
CA ARG A 846 1.67 17.29 23.06
C ARG A 846 1.08 16.19 22.18
N LEU A 847 1.09 16.34 20.85
CA LEU A 847 0.60 15.31 19.92
C LEU A 847 1.21 13.94 20.21
N ARG A 848 2.53 13.88 20.48
CA ARG A 848 3.24 12.64 20.82
C ARG A 848 2.89 12.02 22.18
N ARG A 849 2.25 12.76 23.09
CA ARG A 849 1.67 12.25 24.35
C ARG A 849 0.29 11.62 24.13
N GLU A 850 -0.48 12.18 23.20
CA GLU A 850 -1.85 11.76 22.90
C GLU A 850 -1.89 10.59 21.91
N ARG A 851 -0.93 10.51 20.97
CA ARG A 851 -0.71 9.37 20.08
C ARG A 851 0.77 9.23 19.74
N MET A 852 1.32 8.02 19.74
CA MET A 852 2.74 7.79 19.46
C MET A 852 3.19 8.28 18.07
N HIS A 853 4.46 8.63 17.94
CA HIS A 853 5.12 8.95 16.65
C HIS A 853 4.45 10.02 15.78
N MET A 854 3.58 10.87 16.35
CA MET A 854 2.97 11.99 15.63
C MET A 854 4.05 12.91 15.05
N ILE A 855 3.97 13.15 13.74
CA ILE A 855 5.05 13.68 12.88
C ILE A 855 6.29 12.78 12.92
N GLN A 856 6.47 12.00 11.85
CA GLN A 856 7.46 10.90 11.80
C GLN A 856 8.81 11.32 11.21
N THR A 857 8.89 12.39 10.43
CA THR A 857 10.13 12.82 9.78
C THR A 857 10.45 14.29 10.02
N VAL A 858 11.74 14.65 9.95
CA VAL A 858 12.20 16.04 10.02
C VAL A 858 11.59 16.88 8.89
N GLY A 859 11.45 16.33 7.68
CA GLY A 859 10.77 17.00 6.57
C GLY A 859 9.31 17.36 6.92
N GLN A 860 8.54 16.40 7.45
CA GLN A 860 7.17 16.62 7.92
C GLN A 860 7.08 17.67 9.04
N TYR A 861 8.10 17.76 9.90
CA TYR A 861 8.20 18.76 10.96
C TYR A 861 8.46 20.16 10.39
N ILE A 862 9.41 20.29 9.46
CA ILE A 862 9.72 21.53 8.74
C ILE A 862 8.52 22.01 7.91
N THR A 863 7.75 21.10 7.30
CA THR A 863 6.52 21.45 6.57
C THR A 863 5.50 22.17 7.45
N VAL A 864 5.37 21.82 8.75
CA VAL A 864 4.48 22.55 9.67
C VAL A 864 4.92 24.01 9.79
N TYR A 865 6.20 24.27 10.00
CA TYR A 865 6.73 25.63 10.07
C TYR A 865 6.52 26.40 8.75
N LYS A 866 6.82 25.79 7.60
CA LYS A 866 6.65 26.43 6.29
C LYS A 866 5.17 26.74 6.00
N CYS A 867 4.25 25.82 6.31
CA CYS A 867 2.81 26.06 6.16
C CYS A 867 2.31 27.19 7.07
N LEU A 868 2.81 27.29 8.30
CA LEU A 868 2.43 28.38 9.22
C LEU A 868 3.00 29.73 8.77
N ASP A 869 4.24 29.77 8.26
CA ASP A 869 4.84 31.00 7.72
C ASP A 869 4.06 31.52 6.51
N GLU A 870 3.74 30.64 5.56
CA GLU A 870 2.91 30.97 4.40
C GLU A 870 1.48 31.39 4.83
N TYR A 871 0.83 30.62 5.73
CA TYR A 871 -0.52 30.95 6.21
C TYR A 871 -0.63 32.33 6.88
N PHE A 872 0.37 32.73 7.68
CA PHE A 872 0.31 33.97 8.46
C PHE A 872 0.94 35.18 7.79
N ASN A 873 2.12 35.03 7.18
CA ASN A 873 2.85 36.15 6.58
C ASN A 873 2.42 36.43 5.13
N PHE A 874 1.68 35.49 4.52
CA PHE A 874 1.25 35.53 3.12
C PHE A 874 -0.24 35.16 2.98
N PRO A 875 -1.15 35.93 3.61
CA PRO A 875 -2.57 35.62 3.67
C PRO A 875 -3.21 35.49 2.29
N ARG A 876 -4.32 34.75 2.24
CA ARG A 876 -5.14 34.64 1.03
C ARG A 876 -5.83 35.95 0.66
N HIS A 877 -5.89 36.22 -0.65
CA HIS A 877 -6.58 37.36 -1.24
C HIS A 877 -7.76 36.88 -2.09
N VAL A 878 -8.61 36.03 -1.49
CA VAL A 878 -9.81 35.47 -2.13
C VAL A 878 -10.76 36.59 -2.54
N ILE A 879 -11.17 36.58 -3.81
CA ILE A 879 -12.10 37.56 -4.37
C ILE A 879 -13.33 36.88 -5.01
N SER A 880 -14.52 37.27 -4.55
CA SER A 880 -15.78 36.74 -5.08
C SER A 880 -16.11 37.29 -6.46
N LYS A 881 -16.90 36.52 -7.23
CA LYS A 881 -17.42 36.94 -8.54
C LYS A 881 -18.18 38.26 -8.49
N GLU A 882 -19.02 38.53 -7.49
CA GLU A 882 -19.72 39.82 -7.40
C GLU A 882 -18.78 40.99 -7.09
N THR A 883 -17.62 40.72 -6.49
CA THR A 883 -16.64 41.75 -6.14
C THR A 883 -15.80 42.14 -7.35
N LEU A 884 -15.33 41.16 -8.15
CA LEU A 884 -14.68 41.40 -9.43
C LEU A 884 -15.58 42.22 -10.38
N LEU A 885 -16.84 41.80 -10.55
CA LEU A 885 -17.80 42.43 -11.48
C LEU A 885 -18.16 43.87 -11.15
N LYS A 886 -17.95 44.33 -9.90
CA LYS A 886 -18.14 45.72 -9.50
C LYS A 886 -16.95 46.63 -9.88
N ASN A 887 -15.86 46.06 -10.40
CA ASN A 887 -14.59 46.75 -10.66
C ASN A 887 -14.10 47.57 -9.45
N SER A 888 -14.35 47.07 -8.23
CA SER A 888 -14.08 47.78 -6.98
C SER A 888 -12.64 47.60 -6.45
N VAL A 889 -11.81 46.81 -7.13
CA VAL A 889 -10.41 46.59 -6.74
C VAL A 889 -9.57 47.78 -7.21
N SER A 890 -8.98 48.52 -6.26
CA SER A 890 -8.16 49.69 -6.59
C SER A 890 -6.73 49.29 -6.99
N HIS A 891 -6.13 50.03 -7.91
CA HIS A 891 -4.72 49.85 -8.31
C HIS A 891 -3.77 49.96 -7.10
N GLY A 892 -4.08 50.79 -6.10
CA GLY A 892 -3.29 50.89 -4.88
C GLY A 892 -3.32 49.63 -4.02
N PHE A 893 -4.45 48.92 -3.98
CA PHE A 893 -4.57 47.63 -3.30
C PHE A 893 -3.72 46.56 -4.00
N LEU A 894 -3.88 46.41 -5.33
CA LEU A 894 -3.12 45.47 -6.14
C LEU A 894 -1.61 45.72 -6.05
N GLN A 895 -1.19 46.98 -5.90
CA GLN A 895 0.23 47.34 -5.74
C GLN A 895 0.82 46.89 -4.39
N GLU A 896 0.05 46.86 -3.30
CA GLU A 896 0.55 46.32 -2.02
C GLU A 896 0.52 44.77 -2.03
N GLU A 897 -0.54 44.17 -2.55
CA GLU A 897 -0.66 42.72 -2.74
C GLU A 897 0.46 42.14 -3.62
N TYR A 898 0.82 42.84 -4.70
CA TYR A 898 1.97 42.52 -5.56
C TYR A 898 3.33 42.60 -4.83
N LYS A 899 3.51 43.57 -3.92
CA LYS A 899 4.74 43.65 -3.11
C LYS A 899 4.82 42.48 -2.13
N GLU A 900 3.69 42.08 -1.55
CA GLU A 900 3.57 40.92 -0.66
C GLU A 900 3.94 39.63 -1.42
N MET A 901 3.35 39.41 -2.60
CA MET A 901 3.73 38.31 -3.52
C MET A 901 5.22 38.28 -3.80
N ASN A 902 5.80 39.42 -4.20
CA ASN A 902 7.23 39.48 -4.50
C ASN A 902 8.10 39.30 -3.25
N SER A 903 7.59 39.58 -2.05
CA SER A 903 8.28 39.21 -0.82
C SER A 903 8.23 37.72 -0.56
N PHE A 904 7.09 37.06 -0.80
CA PHE A 904 6.98 35.61 -0.72
C PHE A 904 8.00 34.91 -1.63
N LEU A 905 8.05 35.30 -2.90
CA LEU A 905 8.97 34.70 -3.89
C LEU A 905 10.45 34.89 -3.52
N ARG A 906 10.82 36.02 -2.90
CA ARG A 906 12.17 36.19 -2.33
C ARG A 906 12.41 35.26 -1.15
N ASN A 907 11.48 35.23 -0.19
CA ASN A 907 11.53 34.39 1.00
C ASN A 907 11.68 32.89 0.66
N VAL A 908 10.97 32.41 -0.37
CA VAL A 908 11.09 31.02 -0.87
C VAL A 908 12.47 30.77 -1.48
N ARG A 909 12.96 31.67 -2.35
CA ARG A 909 14.31 31.57 -2.93
C ARG A 909 15.42 31.61 -1.87
N GLU A 910 15.23 32.32 -0.76
CA GLU A 910 16.15 32.31 0.38
C GLU A 910 16.15 30.97 1.14
N TYR A 911 15.02 30.27 1.22
CA TYR A 911 14.99 28.89 1.73
C TYR A 911 15.71 27.91 0.80
N GLU A 912 15.49 28.01 -0.50
CA GLU A 912 16.12 27.13 -1.50
C GLU A 912 17.63 27.35 -1.58
N ALA A 913 18.10 28.59 -1.49
CA ALA A 913 19.53 28.92 -1.44
C ALA A 913 20.26 28.31 -0.23
N CYS A 914 19.54 28.00 0.86
CA CYS A 914 20.09 27.27 2.01
C CYS A 914 20.22 25.75 1.76
N ASN A 915 19.45 25.19 0.83
CA ASN A 915 19.37 23.77 0.53
C ASN A 915 20.14 23.43 -0.74
N THR A 916 21.48 23.40 -0.65
CA THR A 916 22.38 23.05 -1.77
C THR A 916 22.35 21.56 -2.11
N LYS A 917 21.29 21.14 -2.80
CA LYS A 917 21.26 19.97 -3.69
C LYS A 917 20.45 20.30 -4.94
N GLN A 918 21.13 20.60 -6.04
CA GLN A 918 20.51 20.53 -7.36
C GLN A 918 20.29 19.06 -7.70
N GLU A 919 19.04 18.61 -7.71
CA GLU A 919 18.66 17.41 -8.43
C GLU A 919 18.60 17.77 -9.92
N THR A 920 19.38 17.05 -10.73
CA THR A 920 19.41 17.23 -12.18
C THR A 920 18.25 16.47 -12.80
N ASN A 921 17.16 17.17 -13.11
CA ASN A 921 16.13 16.64 -14.02
C ASN A 921 16.71 16.58 -15.43
N ASP A 922 16.92 15.37 -15.95
CA ASP A 922 17.36 15.10 -17.33
C ASP A 922 16.63 13.86 -17.87
N ASP A 923 15.38 14.05 -18.29
CA ASP A 923 14.65 13.15 -19.21
C ASP A 923 13.49 13.89 -19.91
N SER A 924 13.63 15.21 -20.15
CA SER A 924 12.55 16.04 -20.68
C SER A 924 12.33 15.80 -22.18
N ASN A 925 11.05 15.70 -22.56
CA ASN A 925 10.63 15.68 -23.96
C ASN A 925 11.03 17.01 -24.62
N PRO A 926 11.90 17.03 -25.66
CA PRO A 926 12.51 18.27 -26.17
C PRO A 926 11.53 19.26 -26.83
N LEU A 927 10.24 18.90 -26.95
CA LEU A 927 9.16 19.79 -27.38
C LEU A 927 8.38 20.40 -26.21
N ILE A 928 8.24 19.72 -25.08
CA ILE A 928 7.55 20.24 -23.88
C ILE A 928 8.57 20.99 -23.04
N ILE A 929 8.34 22.30 -22.88
CA ILE A 929 9.27 23.22 -22.22
C ILE A 929 8.81 23.63 -20.82
N ALA A 930 7.53 23.44 -20.49
CA ALA A 930 7.00 23.59 -19.15
C ALA A 930 5.65 22.88 -18.98
N GLU A 931 5.33 22.54 -17.74
CA GLU A 931 4.09 21.85 -17.35
C GLU A 931 3.51 22.59 -16.13
N TYR A 932 2.24 22.97 -16.20
CA TYR A 932 1.56 23.65 -15.10
C TYR A 932 0.26 22.92 -14.71
N PRO A 933 -0.08 22.87 -13.42
CA PRO A 933 -1.36 22.34 -12.98
C PRO A 933 -2.51 23.24 -13.38
N SER A 934 -3.63 22.58 -13.68
CA SER A 934 -4.94 23.22 -13.73
C SER A 934 -5.68 23.04 -12.42
N MET A 935 -6.91 23.54 -12.34
CA MET A 935 -7.82 23.20 -11.25
C MET A 935 -8.09 21.69 -11.16
N TRP A 936 -8.10 20.97 -12.29
CA TRP A 936 -8.58 19.58 -12.42
C TRP A 936 -7.47 18.53 -12.53
N LEU A 937 -6.34 18.89 -13.11
CA LEU A 937 -5.26 17.99 -13.52
C LEU A 937 -3.89 18.50 -13.05
N GLU A 938 -3.04 17.59 -12.57
CA GLU A 938 -1.65 17.89 -12.17
C GLU A 938 -0.84 18.46 -13.35
N ASP A 939 -1.04 17.93 -14.57
CA ASP A 939 -0.40 18.38 -15.82
C ASP A 939 -1.38 19.14 -16.74
N GLY A 940 -2.21 20.00 -16.13
CA GLY A 940 -3.37 20.62 -16.79
C GLY A 940 -3.08 21.61 -17.91
N PHE A 941 -1.86 22.13 -18.00
CA PHE A 941 -1.36 22.91 -19.13
C PHE A 941 0.00 22.36 -19.57
N LEU A 942 0.10 21.98 -20.83
CA LEU A 942 1.36 21.54 -21.44
C LEU A 942 1.87 22.65 -22.35
N VAL A 943 3.03 23.22 -22.03
CA VAL A 943 3.65 24.30 -22.80
C VAL A 943 4.68 23.69 -23.73
N SER A 944 4.52 23.93 -25.03
CA SER A 944 5.39 23.40 -26.06
C SER A 944 5.84 24.51 -27.00
N ARG A 945 7.11 24.45 -27.41
CA ARG A 945 7.60 25.29 -28.53
C ARG A 945 6.98 24.85 -29.85
N HIS A 946 7.03 25.73 -30.85
CA HIS A 946 6.61 25.34 -32.20
C HIS A 946 7.50 24.21 -32.73
N PRO A 947 6.92 23.18 -33.39
CA PRO A 947 7.69 22.07 -33.93
C PRO A 947 8.45 22.50 -35.20
N LEU A 948 9.69 22.03 -35.30
CA LEU A 948 10.44 22.09 -36.55
C LEU A 948 9.97 20.97 -37.50
N SER A 949 10.28 21.09 -38.78
CA SER A 949 9.91 20.12 -39.83
C SER A 949 10.27 18.66 -39.49
N ALA A 950 11.41 18.45 -38.81
CA ALA A 950 11.88 17.12 -38.38
C ALA A 950 11.14 16.56 -37.14
N GLU A 951 10.37 17.40 -36.44
CA GLU A 951 9.76 17.10 -35.14
C GLU A 951 8.23 16.96 -35.23
N LEU A 952 7.67 17.17 -36.41
CA LEU A 952 6.23 17.13 -36.65
C LEU A 952 5.56 15.80 -36.27
N ASP A 953 6.20 14.65 -36.51
CA ASP A 953 5.62 13.34 -36.12
C ASP A 953 5.56 13.19 -34.58
N GLN A 954 6.59 13.69 -33.88
CA GLN A 954 6.62 13.71 -32.41
C GLN A 954 5.57 14.67 -31.85
N HIS A 955 5.42 15.86 -32.42
CA HIS A 955 4.39 16.82 -32.04
C HIS A 955 2.96 16.27 -32.22
N LEU A 956 2.70 15.61 -33.36
CA LEU A 956 1.40 14.98 -33.61
C LEU A 956 1.15 13.74 -32.73
N SER A 957 2.20 13.01 -32.34
CA SER A 957 2.07 11.95 -31.31
C SER A 957 1.61 12.57 -30.00
N ILE A 958 2.32 13.59 -29.48
CA ILE A 958 1.96 14.26 -28.23
C ILE A 958 0.50 14.74 -28.27
N LEU A 959 0.07 15.42 -29.34
CA LEU A 959 -1.31 15.90 -29.47
C LEU A 959 -2.34 14.75 -29.58
N SER A 960 -1.96 13.63 -30.20
CA SER A 960 -2.82 12.44 -30.34
C SER A 960 -2.93 11.61 -29.06
N ASP A 961 -1.87 11.59 -28.24
CA ASP A 961 -1.78 10.81 -27.01
C ASP A 961 -2.41 11.59 -25.84
N VAL A 962 -2.22 12.92 -25.82
CA VAL A 962 -2.77 13.84 -24.80
C VAL A 962 -4.24 14.21 -25.07
N VAL A 963 -4.63 14.30 -26.35
CA VAL A 963 -5.97 14.75 -26.80
C VAL A 963 -6.40 16.08 -26.13
N PRO A 964 -5.70 17.20 -26.38
CA PRO A 964 -5.90 18.42 -25.60
C PRO A 964 -7.32 18.99 -25.74
N SER A 965 -7.89 19.53 -24.65
CA SER A 965 -9.21 20.18 -24.70
C SER A 965 -9.21 21.41 -25.64
N SER A 966 -8.04 22.05 -25.81
CA SER A 966 -7.78 23.06 -26.82
C SER A 966 -6.28 23.29 -26.94
N VAL A 967 -5.83 23.66 -28.14
CA VAL A 967 -4.49 24.21 -28.38
C VAL A 967 -4.59 25.73 -28.45
N ILE A 968 -3.75 26.46 -27.72
CA ILE A 968 -3.67 27.92 -27.74
C ILE A 968 -2.32 28.32 -28.33
N VAL A 969 -2.32 29.07 -29.43
CA VAL A 969 -1.10 29.66 -30.00
C VAL A 969 -0.92 31.06 -29.39
N LEU A 970 0.16 31.26 -28.62
CA LEU A 970 0.47 32.53 -27.97
C LEU A 970 1.43 33.41 -28.78
N ASP A 971 2.40 32.80 -29.46
CA ASP A 971 3.36 33.53 -30.30
C ASP A 971 2.77 33.83 -31.69
N ALA A 972 3.02 35.03 -32.19
CA ALA A 972 2.64 35.45 -33.54
C ALA A 972 3.78 35.26 -34.56
N ASP A 973 5.04 35.12 -34.12
CA ASP A 973 6.17 34.88 -35.02
C ASP A 973 6.33 33.38 -35.35
N GLN A 974 5.53 32.95 -36.34
CA GLN A 974 5.61 31.61 -36.92
C GLN A 974 6.71 31.50 -38.00
N SER A 975 7.64 32.46 -38.13
CA SER A 975 8.61 32.48 -39.25
C SER A 975 9.57 31.29 -39.32
N THR A 976 9.70 30.54 -38.23
CA THR A 976 10.50 29.30 -38.11
C THR A 976 9.68 28.03 -37.90
N ALA A 977 8.34 28.15 -37.76
CA ALA A 977 7.46 27.02 -37.51
C ALA A 977 7.06 26.31 -38.82
N GLU A 978 7.05 24.97 -38.84
CA GLU A 978 6.55 24.22 -39.99
C GLU A 978 5.00 24.13 -39.95
N GLU A 979 4.34 24.31 -41.09
CA GLU A 979 2.88 24.29 -41.18
C GLU A 979 2.32 22.87 -41.00
N TRP A 980 1.79 22.58 -39.81
CA TRP A 980 1.23 21.26 -39.46
C TRP A 980 -0.29 21.18 -39.59
N ILE A 981 -0.97 22.29 -39.91
CA ILE A 981 -2.42 22.37 -40.12
C ILE A 981 -2.70 22.66 -41.60
N PRO A 982 -3.42 21.80 -42.35
CA PRO A 982 -3.60 22.00 -43.79
C PRO A 982 -4.51 23.19 -44.17
N GLU A 983 -4.11 24.00 -45.16
CA GLU A 983 -5.02 24.98 -45.76
C GLU A 983 -6.20 24.36 -46.55
N ARG A 984 -5.95 23.33 -47.38
CA ARG A 984 -6.87 22.93 -48.48
C ARG A 984 -7.07 21.44 -48.70
N LYS A 985 -6.12 20.60 -48.31
CA LYS A 985 -6.14 19.14 -48.46
C LYS A 985 -5.50 18.55 -47.22
N ASP A 986 -6.05 17.45 -46.73
CA ASP A 986 -5.55 16.68 -45.59
C ASP A 986 -4.02 16.51 -45.66
N LEU A 987 -3.34 16.88 -44.58
CA LEU A 987 -1.89 16.83 -44.47
C LEU A 987 -1.51 15.47 -43.89
N VAL A 988 -0.55 14.79 -44.52
CA VAL A 988 -0.07 13.48 -44.08
C VAL A 988 1.37 13.61 -43.62
N ILE A 989 1.57 13.47 -42.32
CA ILE A 989 2.88 13.53 -41.66
C ILE A 989 3.10 12.16 -41.02
N GLY A 990 4.07 11.41 -41.53
CA GLY A 990 4.40 10.06 -41.06
C GLY A 990 3.19 9.12 -41.05
N ARG A 991 2.70 8.83 -39.84
CA ARG A 991 1.54 7.96 -39.57
C ARG A 991 0.22 8.69 -39.30
N TYR A 992 0.26 10.01 -39.19
CA TYR A 992 -0.88 10.86 -38.87
C TYR A 992 -1.47 11.52 -40.13
N VAL A 993 -2.79 11.53 -40.22
CA VAL A 993 -3.55 12.34 -41.19
C VAL A 993 -4.20 13.48 -40.42
N VAL A 994 -3.73 14.70 -40.65
CA VAL A 994 -4.29 15.92 -40.05
C VAL A 994 -5.32 16.50 -41.01
N LYS A 995 -6.54 16.77 -40.55
CA LYS A 995 -7.59 17.43 -41.34
C LYS A 995 -8.10 18.69 -40.66
N LYS A 996 -8.42 19.70 -41.47
CA LYS A 996 -9.02 20.97 -41.05
C LYS A 996 -10.54 20.89 -41.14
N THR A 997 -11.24 20.91 -40.01
CA THR A 997 -12.71 20.84 -39.97
C THR A 997 -13.34 22.19 -40.27
N LYS A 998 -14.61 22.19 -40.67
CA LYS A 998 -15.32 23.41 -41.13
C LYS A 998 -15.84 24.30 -40.00
N SER A 999 -15.70 23.91 -38.73
CA SER A 999 -16.16 24.72 -37.60
C SER A 999 -15.16 25.84 -37.31
N ARG A 1000 -15.51 27.08 -37.67
CA ARG A 1000 -14.74 28.28 -37.35
C ARG A 1000 -15.54 29.20 -36.43
N VAL A 1001 -15.11 29.32 -35.18
CA VAL A 1001 -15.49 30.43 -34.30
C VAL A 1001 -14.49 31.55 -34.55
N VAL A 1002 -14.93 32.80 -34.45
CA VAL A 1002 -14.11 33.99 -34.67
C VAL A 1002 -14.37 34.93 -33.50
N SER A 1003 -13.33 35.51 -32.90
CA SER A 1003 -13.50 36.44 -31.78
C SER A 1003 -14.37 37.64 -32.16
N VAL A 1004 -14.96 38.32 -31.18
CA VAL A 1004 -15.82 39.49 -31.40
C VAL A 1004 -15.12 40.55 -32.27
N ASN A 1005 -13.80 40.71 -32.09
CA ASN A 1005 -12.97 41.65 -32.83
C ASN A 1005 -12.47 41.14 -34.20
N ARG A 1006 -12.74 39.87 -34.53
CA ARG A 1006 -12.27 39.16 -35.74
C ARG A 1006 -10.75 38.99 -35.89
N ARG A 1007 -10.04 39.01 -34.77
CA ARG A 1007 -8.57 38.93 -34.71
C ARG A 1007 -8.05 37.57 -34.29
N MET A 1008 -8.88 36.76 -33.65
CA MET A 1008 -8.61 35.35 -33.36
C MET A 1008 -9.65 34.49 -34.06
N SER A 1009 -9.29 33.26 -34.40
CA SER A 1009 -10.25 32.25 -34.82
C SER A 1009 -9.91 30.86 -34.32
N THR A 1010 -10.91 29.99 -34.23
CA THR A 1010 -10.66 28.56 -34.04
C THR A 1010 -10.51 27.87 -35.38
N ILE A 1011 -9.53 26.98 -35.46
CA ILE A 1011 -9.54 25.86 -36.39
C ILE A 1011 -9.93 24.62 -35.60
N GLY A 1012 -10.98 23.90 -36.03
CA GLY A 1012 -11.14 22.51 -35.63
C GLY A 1012 -10.11 21.66 -36.37
N VAL A 1013 -9.28 20.94 -35.62
CA VAL A 1013 -8.26 20.04 -36.16
C VAL A 1013 -8.63 18.62 -35.74
N THR A 1014 -8.59 17.73 -36.71
CA THR A 1014 -8.68 16.29 -36.47
C THR A 1014 -7.33 15.66 -36.74
N ILE A 1015 -6.84 14.86 -35.81
CA ILE A 1015 -5.70 13.96 -36.03
C ILE A 1015 -6.28 12.55 -36.11
N GLN A 1016 -6.02 11.89 -37.23
CA GLN A 1016 -6.35 10.48 -37.41
C GLN A 1016 -5.06 9.67 -37.55
N HIS A 1017 -4.78 8.82 -36.56
CA HIS A 1017 -3.81 7.75 -36.71
C HIS A 1017 -4.44 6.59 -37.51
N ARG A 1018 -3.64 5.85 -38.29
CA ARG A 1018 -4.15 4.84 -39.23
C ARG A 1018 -4.95 3.74 -38.52
N ASP A 1019 -6.27 3.79 -38.70
CA ASP A 1019 -7.31 2.87 -38.19
C ASP A 1019 -7.75 3.05 -36.73
N ASP A 1020 -7.33 4.13 -36.05
CA ASP A 1020 -7.84 4.52 -34.72
C ASP A 1020 -8.98 5.56 -34.82
N GLU A 1021 -9.63 5.85 -33.69
CA GLU A 1021 -10.65 6.90 -33.62
C GLU A 1021 -10.05 8.29 -33.93
N GLU A 1022 -10.82 9.12 -34.61
CA GLU A 1022 -10.40 10.46 -35.04
C GLU A 1022 -10.53 11.44 -33.87
N VAL A 1023 -9.39 11.90 -33.32
CA VAL A 1023 -9.39 12.85 -32.21
C VAL A 1023 -9.60 14.27 -32.76
N GLU A 1024 -10.68 14.94 -32.34
CA GLU A 1024 -10.98 16.33 -32.69
C GLU A 1024 -10.69 17.26 -31.51
N PHE A 1025 -9.91 18.31 -31.75
CA PHE A 1025 -9.70 19.42 -30.82
C PHE A 1025 -9.72 20.76 -31.56
N ARG A 1026 -9.68 21.86 -30.82
CA ARG A 1026 -9.69 23.22 -31.40
C ARG A 1026 -8.37 23.93 -31.14
N VAL A 1027 -7.77 24.42 -32.22
CA VAL A 1027 -6.64 25.35 -32.19
C VAL A 1027 -7.18 26.77 -32.19
N ILE A 1028 -6.80 27.57 -31.19
CA ILE A 1028 -7.06 29.02 -31.12
C ILE A 1028 -5.82 29.72 -31.70
N GLU A 1029 -6.00 30.44 -32.79
CA GLU A 1029 -4.91 31.11 -33.53
C GLU A 1029 -5.29 32.55 -33.97
N PRO A 1030 -4.30 33.41 -34.22
CA PRO A 1030 -4.52 34.72 -34.83
C PRO A 1030 -5.09 34.61 -36.25
N VAL A 1031 -6.03 35.50 -36.60
CA VAL A 1031 -6.47 35.69 -37.98
C VAL A 1031 -5.38 36.46 -38.72
N ALA A 1032 -4.69 35.80 -39.65
CA ALA A 1032 -3.54 36.35 -40.37
C ALA A 1032 -3.80 37.71 -41.05
N SER A 1033 -3.44 38.83 -40.38
CA SER A 1033 -3.35 40.17 -40.97
C SER A 1033 -2.45 41.14 -40.19
N GLN A 1034 -1.16 41.14 -40.55
CA GLN A 1034 -0.30 42.31 -40.84
C GLN A 1034 -0.21 43.55 -39.92
N ASP A 1035 -0.86 43.66 -38.76
CA ASP A 1035 -0.61 44.78 -37.83
C ASP A 1035 0.60 44.48 -36.93
N SER A 1036 1.76 45.06 -37.28
CA SER A 1036 3.00 45.01 -36.48
C SER A 1036 2.98 45.89 -35.22
N ASP A 1037 1.79 46.32 -34.79
CA ASP A 1037 1.53 47.24 -33.66
C ASP A 1037 0.57 46.58 -32.64
N TYR A 1038 0.52 45.24 -32.67
CA TYR A 1038 -0.40 44.44 -31.87
C TYR A 1038 0.17 44.13 -30.48
N SER A 1039 -0.31 44.81 -29.44
CA SER A 1039 0.18 44.60 -28.08
C SER A 1039 -0.27 43.26 -27.48
N ASN A 1040 0.64 42.61 -26.73
CA ASN A 1040 0.43 41.29 -26.10
C ASN A 1040 -0.86 41.25 -25.23
N ILE A 1041 -1.18 42.35 -24.56
CA ILE A 1041 -2.42 42.55 -23.79
C ILE A 1041 -3.68 42.36 -24.64
N THR A 1042 -3.67 42.85 -25.89
CA THR A 1042 -4.81 42.74 -26.81
C THR A 1042 -4.89 41.33 -27.42
N HIS A 1043 -3.78 40.59 -27.45
CA HIS A 1043 -3.69 39.20 -27.89
C HIS A 1043 -4.39 38.26 -26.91
N LEU A 1044 -3.97 38.25 -25.64
CA LEU A 1044 -4.54 37.37 -24.62
C LEU A 1044 -6.04 37.65 -24.39
N SER A 1045 -6.46 38.92 -24.47
CA SER A 1045 -7.86 39.27 -24.29
C SER A 1045 -8.79 38.75 -25.41
N ASP A 1046 -8.28 38.55 -26.63
CA ASP A 1046 -9.06 37.97 -27.74
C ASP A 1046 -8.98 36.43 -27.75
N ILE A 1047 -7.90 35.84 -27.23
CA ILE A 1047 -7.81 34.39 -26.97
C ILE A 1047 -8.87 33.98 -25.94
N LEU A 1048 -8.96 34.70 -24.82
CA LEU A 1048 -9.94 34.45 -23.76
C LEU A 1048 -11.39 34.67 -24.24
N ASP A 1049 -11.62 35.60 -25.18
CA ASP A 1049 -12.92 35.80 -25.83
C ASP A 1049 -13.39 34.54 -26.56
N ILE A 1050 -12.47 33.82 -27.21
CA ILE A 1050 -12.74 32.51 -27.82
C ILE A 1050 -12.80 31.40 -26.78
N PHE A 1051 -11.79 31.26 -25.93
CA PHE A 1051 -11.67 30.17 -24.96
C PHE A 1051 -12.91 30.05 -24.06
N THR A 1052 -13.41 31.18 -23.55
CA THR A 1052 -14.64 31.24 -22.74
C THR A 1052 -15.95 30.95 -23.51
N SER A 1053 -15.88 30.83 -24.84
CA SER A 1053 -17.00 30.44 -25.72
C SER A 1053 -16.93 28.98 -26.19
N LEU A 1054 -15.85 28.26 -25.88
CA LEU A 1054 -15.70 26.85 -26.27
C LEU A 1054 -16.51 25.91 -25.35
N THR A 1055 -16.62 24.68 -25.81
CA THR A 1055 -16.94 23.53 -24.95
C THR A 1055 -15.61 22.89 -24.59
N LEU A 1056 -15.27 22.88 -23.31
CA LEU A 1056 -14.02 22.31 -22.81
C LEU A 1056 -14.29 20.95 -22.17
N GLN A 1057 -13.36 20.00 -22.38
CA GLN A 1057 -13.32 18.73 -21.67
C GLN A 1057 -12.49 18.93 -20.41
N ARG A 1058 -13.04 18.62 -19.23
CA ARG A 1058 -12.36 18.89 -17.94
C ARG A 1058 -11.17 17.98 -17.70
N ASP A 1059 -11.24 16.76 -18.23
CA ASP A 1059 -10.28 15.68 -17.97
C ASP A 1059 -9.08 15.70 -18.93
N ASN A 1060 -9.02 16.69 -19.85
CA ASN A 1060 -7.97 16.83 -20.86
C ASN A 1060 -7.26 18.18 -20.69
N PRO A 1061 -5.93 18.25 -20.83
CA PRO A 1061 -5.18 19.48 -20.59
C PRO A 1061 -5.32 20.49 -21.73
N VAL A 1062 -4.95 21.74 -21.45
CA VAL A 1062 -4.83 22.81 -22.44
C VAL A 1062 -3.39 22.85 -22.96
N PHE A 1063 -3.22 22.65 -24.27
CA PHE A 1063 -1.90 22.73 -24.89
C PHE A 1063 -1.59 24.20 -25.26
N ILE A 1064 -0.42 24.70 -24.89
CA ILE A 1064 0.01 26.06 -25.19
C ILE A 1064 1.22 25.98 -26.12
N LEU A 1065 1.09 26.55 -27.32
CA LEU A 1065 2.18 26.73 -28.27
C LEU A 1065 2.82 28.12 -28.06
N ASN A 1066 4.04 28.12 -27.53
CA ASN A 1066 4.87 29.30 -27.32
C ASN A 1066 6.35 28.89 -27.34
N ASN A 1067 7.22 29.63 -28.02
CA ASN A 1067 8.61 29.21 -28.26
C ASN A 1067 9.48 29.14 -26.98
N GLU A 1068 9.13 29.90 -25.95
CA GLU A 1068 9.79 29.95 -24.65
C GLU A 1068 8.75 29.92 -23.52
N ASN A 1069 9.15 29.60 -22.28
CA ASN A 1069 8.23 29.69 -21.13
C ASN A 1069 8.17 31.14 -20.62
N SER A 1070 7.42 31.99 -21.34
CA SER A 1070 7.43 33.45 -21.14
C SER A 1070 6.38 33.97 -20.14
N VAL A 1071 6.47 35.26 -19.81
CA VAL A 1071 5.50 35.94 -18.92
C VAL A 1071 4.07 35.87 -19.48
N GLU A 1072 3.89 35.85 -20.81
CA GLU A 1072 2.60 35.64 -21.47
C GLU A 1072 2.01 34.25 -21.20
N VAL A 1073 2.85 33.20 -21.19
CA VAL A 1073 2.43 31.82 -20.84
C VAL A 1073 1.93 31.81 -19.40
N LEU A 1074 2.74 32.31 -18.47
CA LEU A 1074 2.41 32.37 -17.04
C LEU A 1074 1.12 33.17 -16.80
N THR A 1075 0.97 34.33 -17.42
CA THR A 1075 -0.24 35.18 -17.36
C THR A 1075 -1.46 34.43 -17.89
N THR A 1076 -1.32 33.69 -18.99
CA THR A 1076 -2.39 32.88 -19.59
C THR A 1076 -2.84 31.76 -18.64
N VAL A 1077 -1.90 31.02 -18.07
CA VAL A 1077 -2.16 29.93 -17.11
C VAL A 1077 -2.84 30.46 -15.84
N ILE A 1078 -2.35 31.57 -15.27
CA ILE A 1078 -2.96 32.22 -14.10
C ILE A 1078 -4.41 32.62 -14.39
N VAL A 1079 -4.66 33.32 -15.50
CA VAL A 1079 -6.01 33.83 -15.82
C VAL A 1079 -6.98 32.69 -16.11
N ILE A 1080 -6.56 31.62 -16.81
CA ILE A 1080 -7.42 30.47 -17.06
C ILE A 1080 -7.72 29.71 -15.76
N ASN A 1081 -6.72 29.45 -14.90
CA ASN A 1081 -6.94 28.83 -13.59
C ASN A 1081 -7.88 29.66 -12.70
N ALA A 1082 -7.67 30.98 -12.65
CA ALA A 1082 -8.52 31.89 -11.87
C ALA A 1082 -9.97 31.91 -12.38
N LEU A 1083 -10.16 31.87 -13.70
CA LEU A 1083 -11.49 31.75 -14.29
C LEU A 1083 -12.14 30.39 -14.01
N GLN A 1084 -11.39 29.29 -14.05
CA GLN A 1084 -11.88 27.95 -13.71
C GLN A 1084 -12.40 27.89 -12.25
N GLN A 1085 -11.61 28.38 -11.29
CA GLN A 1085 -12.03 28.53 -9.89
C GLN A 1085 -13.29 29.39 -9.78
N LEU A 1086 -13.28 30.58 -10.39
CA LEU A 1086 -14.39 31.52 -10.32
C LEU A 1086 -15.71 31.00 -10.94
N TRP A 1087 -15.63 30.06 -11.90
CA TRP A 1087 -16.81 29.41 -12.49
C TRP A 1087 -17.35 28.27 -11.64
N HIS A 1088 -16.51 27.60 -10.86
CA HIS A 1088 -16.88 26.42 -10.09
C HIS A 1088 -17.18 26.75 -8.62
N ASP A 1089 -16.24 27.41 -7.94
CA ASP A 1089 -16.30 27.75 -6.52
C ASP A 1089 -17.00 29.11 -6.29
N GLY A 1090 -17.08 29.95 -7.33
CA GLY A 1090 -17.70 31.29 -7.26
C GLY A 1090 -16.75 32.41 -6.79
N GLU A 1091 -15.53 32.04 -6.44
CA GLU A 1091 -14.43 32.90 -6.01
C GLU A 1091 -13.08 32.39 -6.54
N THR A 1092 -12.02 33.18 -6.41
CA THR A 1092 -10.66 32.80 -6.82
C THR A 1092 -9.63 33.58 -6.00
N ASP A 1093 -8.42 33.03 -5.88
CA ASP A 1093 -7.26 33.74 -5.32
C ASP A 1093 -6.17 33.86 -6.39
N ILE A 1094 -6.20 34.97 -7.13
CA ILE A 1094 -5.26 35.27 -8.21
C ILE A 1094 -3.84 35.42 -7.65
N CYS A 1095 -3.71 35.96 -6.42
CA CYS A 1095 -2.41 36.16 -5.80
C CYS A 1095 -1.75 34.84 -5.42
N PHE A 1096 -2.52 33.91 -4.83
CA PHE A 1096 -2.07 32.56 -4.54
C PHE A 1096 -1.68 31.80 -5.81
N LEU A 1097 -2.50 31.87 -6.87
CA LEU A 1097 -2.18 31.26 -8.17
C LEU A 1097 -0.87 31.83 -8.75
N ALA A 1098 -0.71 33.15 -8.76
CA ALA A 1098 0.51 33.78 -9.24
C ALA A 1098 1.74 33.38 -8.42
N ARG A 1099 1.64 33.34 -7.09
CA ARG A 1099 2.72 32.87 -6.19
C ARG A 1099 3.10 31.42 -6.47
N TYR A 1100 2.11 30.53 -6.50
CA TYR A 1100 2.32 29.09 -6.65
C TYR A 1100 2.92 28.73 -8.01
N LEU A 1101 2.37 29.26 -9.11
CA LEU A 1101 2.81 28.93 -10.47
C LEU A 1101 4.23 29.46 -10.77
N GLN A 1102 4.67 30.55 -10.13
CA GLN A 1102 6.05 31.08 -10.20
C GLN A 1102 7.07 30.32 -9.33
N ILE A 1103 6.64 29.40 -8.45
CA ILE A 1103 7.53 28.57 -7.63
C ILE A 1103 7.83 27.25 -8.33
N ILE A 1104 6.83 26.66 -8.99
CA ILE A 1104 6.97 25.35 -9.64
C ILE A 1104 7.67 25.41 -11.02
N GLN A 1105 7.81 26.59 -11.62
CA GLN A 1105 8.45 26.79 -12.91
C GLN A 1105 9.40 28.00 -12.87
N ASP A 1106 10.60 27.86 -13.46
CA ASP A 1106 11.65 28.90 -13.47
C ASP A 1106 11.37 29.95 -14.58
N THR A 1107 10.27 30.67 -14.43
CA THR A 1107 9.87 31.78 -15.33
C THR A 1107 10.34 33.13 -14.82
N GLU A 1108 10.47 34.10 -15.74
CA GLU A 1108 10.61 35.50 -15.38
C GLU A 1108 9.44 35.95 -14.49
N PRO A 1109 9.70 36.66 -13.37
CA PRO A 1109 8.63 37.13 -12.48
C PRO A 1109 7.70 38.12 -13.17
N LEU A 1110 6.39 38.03 -12.88
CA LEU A 1110 5.40 39.01 -13.34
C LEU A 1110 5.80 40.43 -12.95
N SER A 1111 5.63 41.39 -13.86
CA SER A 1111 5.66 42.81 -13.48
C SER A 1111 4.36 43.21 -12.77
N LEU A 1112 4.34 44.42 -12.17
CA LEU A 1112 3.12 44.96 -11.58
C LEU A 1112 2.01 45.14 -12.63
N ASP A 1113 2.38 45.51 -13.85
CA ASP A 1113 1.42 45.75 -14.92
C ASP A 1113 0.80 44.42 -15.41
N ASP A 1114 1.60 43.35 -15.53
CA ASP A 1114 1.12 41.99 -15.89
C ASP A 1114 0.21 41.41 -14.79
N TYR A 1115 0.57 41.66 -13.53
CA TYR A 1115 -0.21 41.24 -12.38
C TYR A 1115 -1.57 41.97 -12.28
N VAL A 1116 -1.59 43.28 -12.51
CA VAL A 1116 -2.84 44.07 -12.62
C VAL A 1116 -3.66 43.62 -13.85
N GLU A 1117 -3.00 43.24 -14.94
CA GLU A 1117 -3.64 42.74 -16.15
C GLU A 1117 -4.34 41.39 -15.92
N CYS A 1118 -3.76 40.48 -15.11
CA CYS A 1118 -4.43 39.25 -14.68
C CYS A 1118 -5.81 39.55 -14.07
N TYR A 1119 -5.86 40.45 -13.08
CA TYR A 1119 -7.11 40.91 -12.46
C TYR A 1119 -8.09 41.52 -13.47
N ARG A 1120 -7.59 42.34 -14.40
CA ARG A 1120 -8.41 43.00 -15.43
C ARG A 1120 -9.05 41.98 -16.38
N LEU A 1121 -8.31 40.94 -16.78
CA LEU A 1121 -8.79 39.88 -17.65
C LEU A 1121 -9.80 38.97 -16.93
N VAL A 1122 -9.49 38.53 -15.71
CA VAL A 1122 -10.42 37.70 -14.91
C VAL A 1122 -11.74 38.45 -14.68
N SER A 1123 -11.70 39.74 -14.29
CA SER A 1123 -12.92 40.56 -14.17
C SER A 1123 -13.71 40.67 -15.48
N LYS A 1124 -13.02 40.96 -16.60
CA LYS A 1124 -13.66 41.06 -17.94
C LYS A 1124 -14.39 39.77 -18.35
N PHE A 1125 -13.87 38.61 -17.96
CA PHE A 1125 -14.39 37.30 -18.35
C PHE A 1125 -15.19 36.56 -17.26
N ALA A 1126 -15.28 37.09 -16.04
CA ALA A 1126 -15.98 36.46 -14.90
C ALA A 1126 -17.43 36.02 -15.17
N ASN A 1127 -18.16 36.73 -16.04
CA ASN A 1127 -19.54 36.42 -16.42
C ASN A 1127 -19.68 35.48 -17.63
N ARG A 1128 -18.58 35.09 -18.27
CA ARG A 1128 -18.59 34.15 -19.40
C ARG A 1128 -18.01 32.83 -18.94
N SER A 1129 -18.86 31.80 -18.87
CA SER A 1129 -18.44 30.44 -18.58
C SER A 1129 -18.63 29.60 -19.84
N PRO A 1130 -17.63 28.78 -20.24
CA PRO A 1130 -17.77 27.83 -21.35
C PRO A 1130 -18.90 26.84 -21.07
N VAL A 1131 -19.52 26.30 -22.11
CA VAL A 1131 -20.51 25.22 -21.95
C VAL A 1131 -19.73 23.94 -21.66
N LEU A 1132 -19.57 23.62 -20.38
CA LEU A 1132 -18.96 22.37 -19.93
C LEU A 1132 -19.90 21.21 -20.28
N ASN A 1133 -19.39 20.21 -21.02
CA ASN A 1133 -20.21 19.10 -21.51
C ASN A 1133 -20.77 18.28 -20.33
N LYS A 1134 -22.10 18.23 -20.22
CA LYS A 1134 -22.85 17.57 -19.13
C LYS A 1134 -23.15 16.08 -19.38
N GLU A 1135 -22.43 15.42 -20.27
CA GLU A 1135 -22.74 14.04 -20.71
C GLU A 1135 -22.34 12.93 -19.70
N GLN A 1136 -22.07 13.29 -18.43
CA GLN A 1136 -22.01 12.35 -17.31
C GLN A 1136 -23.02 12.63 -16.18
N THR A 1137 -23.93 13.59 -16.33
CA THR A 1137 -25.10 13.70 -15.44
C THR A 1137 -26.31 12.98 -16.02
N GLU A 1138 -26.32 11.65 -15.97
CA GLU A 1138 -27.58 10.90 -16.04
C GLU A 1138 -28.41 11.17 -14.77
N GLU A 1139 -29.66 11.57 -14.99
CA GLU A 1139 -30.75 11.65 -14.01
C GLU A 1139 -30.47 12.35 -12.66
N ASN A 1140 -30.48 13.69 -12.69
CA ASN A 1140 -30.75 14.48 -11.49
C ASN A 1140 -32.26 14.39 -11.12
N VAL A 1141 -32.66 13.29 -10.48
CA VAL A 1141 -34.07 12.95 -10.15
C VAL A 1141 -34.72 13.92 -9.15
N TYR A 1142 -33.94 14.77 -8.47
CA TYR A 1142 -34.43 15.69 -7.44
C TYR A 1142 -34.40 17.17 -7.88
N ALA A 1143 -35.03 17.44 -9.02
CA ALA A 1143 -35.47 18.78 -9.42
C ALA A 1143 -36.99 18.94 -9.21
N ASN A 1144 -37.41 19.09 -7.95
CA ASN A 1144 -38.70 19.64 -7.51
C ASN A 1144 -38.63 20.06 -6.03
#